data_AF-A0A9P5ZA07-F1
#
_entry.id   AF-A0A9P5ZA07-F1
#
_cell.length_a   1.000
_cell.length_b   1.000
_cell.length_c   1.000
_cell.angle_alpha   90.00
_cell.angle_beta   90.00
_cell.angle_gamma   90.00
#
_symmetry.space_group_name_H-M   'P 1'
#
loop_
_entity.id
_entity.type
_entity.pdbx_description
1 polymer ?
#
loop_
_entity_poly.entity_id
_entity_poly.type
_entity_poly.pdbx_seq_one_letter_code
_entity_poly.pdbx_strand_id
1 'polypeptide(L)'
;MAAKKFPISALPLASKKDLLIHQLISDTHTPDPLAFRRVQVQSPSLQRRARLLPPPSHFSHVAPFPVPFPYDIEPPVPAPDPSQPNYIETWLAEREAIHPLPPSTLHPDPPLIKHAPKQRDQPLNLIGVAETALRDCLPHLDVGDAFTVLGTPSLAHEFDDEGDPQPSEAQEVVAARQDLIDVLSGQFVLMSPADGGGDKIPFAPWSLRYSGHQFGSWAGQLGDGRAITIHVTPHPTNSDVTYELQLKGAGRTPFSRSADGLAVLRSSIREYLCSEAMEALHIPTTRALSLVSLPSLPVHRERVETACVLTRIAPSFIRIGNFEAFNGPTNMFFFGGGQQNPNWEGLRILGEWVAHKVLKLPVEPGKSWGSELVLEVARRNAAMVAGWQAYGFMHGVINTDNVSVLGLTIDFGPYAFMDVFDSSHICNHTDESGRYAYKYQPNMIVYAIRALLNSLAPLIGAEAELGGKAVSAGWGDDVPSEKIEEWTKKGTDLLRDEVDKVVQQTAATEYGRLLRKRLGLRLQDPADESTLFKPLLNLMEEHSLDFHSTFRTLSFFKPSILAKESRTSSHGDSSPALQKFISRLLTPSGAPERVDHGAATTAWLEWLDHYAQRIQRETGEWTEVEDVDAAREAAMCQANPRFILRQWVLEEVIKRVEQDSDSGKRVLAKVMLMACNPYEPWGAEGDQKPDEELSDEQKAERRYCSLGERTMLGFQCSCSS
;
A
#
# COMPACT_ATOMS: atom_id res chain seq x y z
N MET A 1 14.90 25.46 -11.63
CA MET A 1 16.02 25.28 -10.68
C MET A 1 15.84 23.90 -10.05
N ALA A 2 16.89 23.08 -9.98
CA ALA A 2 16.81 21.80 -9.28
C ALA A 2 16.44 22.06 -7.81
N ALA A 3 15.53 21.25 -7.24
CA ALA A 3 15.19 21.36 -5.83
C ALA A 3 16.44 21.14 -4.98
N LYS A 4 16.63 21.98 -3.95
CA LYS A 4 17.72 21.80 -2.99
C LYS A 4 17.57 20.41 -2.34
N LYS A 5 18.63 19.61 -2.38
CA LYS A 5 18.70 18.28 -1.78
C LYS A 5 19.10 18.36 -0.30
N PHE A 6 18.61 17.45 0.52
CA PHE A 6 18.90 17.34 1.94
C PHE A 6 19.10 15.87 2.33
N PRO A 7 20.13 15.52 3.12
CA PRO A 7 20.17 14.21 3.75
C PRO A 7 18.96 14.03 4.67
N ILE A 8 18.57 12.78 4.94
CA ILE A 8 17.32 12.48 5.67
C ILE A 8 17.24 13.17 7.05
N SER A 9 18.37 13.27 7.76
CA SER A 9 18.45 13.95 9.06
C SER A 9 18.25 15.47 8.98
N ALA A 10 18.36 16.07 7.79
CA ALA A 10 18.18 17.49 7.55
C ALA A 10 16.94 17.79 6.67
N LEU A 11 16.08 16.81 6.41
CA LEU A 11 14.84 17.04 5.67
C LEU A 11 13.98 18.10 6.36
N PRO A 12 13.32 19.01 5.61
CA PRO A 12 12.37 19.96 6.18
C PRO A 12 11.25 19.25 6.93
N LEU A 13 10.95 19.71 8.15
CA LEU A 13 9.84 19.23 8.96
C LEU A 13 8.55 19.99 8.61
N ALA A 14 7.41 19.29 8.58
CA ALA A 14 6.11 19.92 8.40
C ALA A 14 5.81 20.91 9.54
N SER A 15 4.94 21.90 9.26
CA SER A 15 4.59 22.91 10.25
C SER A 15 3.75 22.32 11.39
N LYS A 16 3.71 22.98 12.56
CA LYS A 16 2.96 22.50 13.73
C LYS A 16 1.47 22.19 13.44
N LYS A 17 0.84 22.98 12.56
CA LYS A 17 -0.57 22.81 12.15
C LYS A 17 -0.79 21.62 11.20
N ASP A 18 0.28 21.05 10.64
CA ASP A 18 0.25 19.96 9.68
C ASP A 18 0.91 18.68 10.27
N LEU A 19 1.23 18.70 11.56
CA LEU A 19 1.76 17.56 12.31
C LEU A 19 0.70 16.96 13.22
N LEU A 20 0.33 15.71 12.95
CA LEU A 20 -0.66 14.94 13.72
C LEU A 20 -0.41 14.97 15.23
N ILE A 21 0.85 14.86 15.64
CA ILE A 21 1.25 14.82 17.06
C ILE A 21 0.94 16.11 17.84
N HIS A 22 0.65 17.21 17.15
CA HIS A 22 0.26 18.49 17.76
C HIS A 22 -1.25 18.75 17.69
N GLN A 23 -2.00 17.92 16.96
CA GLN A 23 -3.43 18.10 16.71
C GLN A 23 -4.28 17.00 17.35
N LEU A 24 -3.70 15.84 17.64
CA LEU A 24 -4.37 14.71 18.29
C LEU A 24 -3.90 14.50 19.73
N ILE A 25 -4.69 13.76 20.50
CA ILE A 25 -4.40 13.45 21.90
C ILE A 25 -3.39 12.31 21.99
N SER A 26 -2.25 12.56 22.63
CA SER A 26 -1.21 11.58 22.93
C SER A 26 -1.57 10.71 24.13
N ASP A 27 -0.89 9.57 24.24
CA ASP A 27 -0.90 8.72 25.42
C ASP A 27 -0.41 9.46 26.68
N THR A 28 -1.12 9.29 27.80
CA THR A 28 -0.77 9.92 29.09
C THR A 28 0.60 9.52 29.63
N HIS A 29 1.15 8.38 29.20
CA HIS A 29 2.51 7.97 29.56
C HIS A 29 3.59 8.71 28.77
N THR A 30 3.28 9.15 27.55
CA THR A 30 4.18 9.84 26.64
C THR A 30 3.47 11.06 26.04
N PRO A 31 3.03 12.04 26.88
CA PRO A 31 2.15 13.11 26.45
C PRO A 31 2.81 14.11 25.49
N ASP A 32 4.14 14.19 25.52
CA ASP A 32 4.95 15.08 24.69
C ASP A 32 6.36 14.49 24.46
N PRO A 33 7.14 15.03 23.50
CA PRO A 33 8.50 14.57 23.20
C PRO A 33 9.48 14.60 24.39
N LEU A 34 9.32 15.52 25.33
CA LEU A 34 10.20 15.62 26.50
C LEU A 34 9.89 14.53 27.53
N ALA A 35 8.61 14.28 27.80
CA ALA A 35 8.17 13.16 28.61
C ALA A 35 8.56 11.82 28.00
N PHE A 36 8.42 11.69 26.67
CA PHE A 36 8.87 10.54 25.91
C PHE A 36 10.35 10.22 26.12
N ARG A 37 11.23 11.22 26.04
CA ARG A 37 12.68 11.05 26.31
C ARG A 37 12.95 10.54 27.72
N ARG A 38 12.20 11.00 28.73
CA ARG A 38 12.31 10.47 30.10
C ARG A 38 11.93 9.00 30.17
N VAL A 39 10.88 8.58 29.45
CA VAL A 39 10.48 7.17 29.35
C VAL A 39 11.59 6.35 28.70
N GLN A 40 12.24 6.80 27.62
CA GLN A 40 13.36 6.06 26.99
C GLN A 40 14.52 5.79 27.95
N VAL A 41 14.77 6.70 28.90
CA VAL A 41 15.90 6.58 29.86
C VAL A 41 15.50 5.79 31.11
N GLN A 42 14.29 5.99 31.62
CA GLN A 42 13.89 5.50 32.95
C GLN A 42 13.04 4.23 32.91
N SER A 43 12.19 4.09 31.89
CA SER A 43 11.22 3.00 31.78
C SER A 43 10.93 2.60 30.32
N PRO A 44 11.96 2.36 29.48
CA PRO A 44 11.79 2.02 28.07
C PRO A 44 10.87 0.81 27.84
N SER A 45 10.76 -0.12 28.79
CA SER A 45 9.84 -1.26 28.69
C SER A 45 8.38 -0.85 28.45
N LEU A 46 7.97 0.34 28.90
CA LEU A 46 6.63 0.91 28.72
C LEU A 46 6.24 1.09 27.25
N GLN A 47 7.22 1.31 26.38
CA GLN A 47 7.04 1.42 24.93
C GLN A 47 7.02 0.05 24.24
N ARG A 48 7.57 -0.97 24.88
CA ARG A 48 7.81 -2.29 24.27
C ARG A 48 6.80 -3.35 24.70
N ARG A 49 6.15 -3.14 25.84
CA ARG A 49 5.09 -3.99 26.37
C ARG A 49 3.75 -3.64 25.74
N ALA A 50 3.01 -4.67 25.32
CA ALA A 50 1.66 -4.48 24.82
C ALA A 50 0.73 -3.96 25.92
N ARG A 51 -0.08 -2.95 25.62
CA ARG A 51 -1.03 -2.35 26.56
C ARG A 51 -2.15 -1.59 25.87
N LEU A 52 -3.26 -1.44 26.58
CA LEU A 52 -4.31 -0.51 26.19
C LEU A 52 -3.85 0.92 26.45
N LEU A 53 -4.10 1.80 25.51
CA LEU A 53 -3.93 3.22 25.72
C LEU A 53 -5.17 3.77 26.44
N PRO A 54 -5.05 4.90 27.17
CA PRO A 54 -6.20 5.58 27.73
C PRO A 54 -7.25 5.87 26.63
N PRO A 55 -8.57 5.76 26.90
CA PRO A 55 -9.63 5.93 25.91
C PRO A 55 -9.53 7.18 24.99
N PRO A 56 -9.14 8.38 25.46
CA PRO A 56 -9.04 9.56 24.60
C PRO A 56 -7.79 9.57 23.69
N SER A 57 -6.82 8.68 23.91
CA SER A 57 -5.54 8.73 23.20
C SER A 57 -5.67 8.21 21.77
N HIS A 58 -5.02 8.89 20.83
CA HIS A 58 -4.97 8.54 19.40
C HIS A 58 -3.67 7.84 19.02
N PHE A 59 -2.59 8.12 19.75
CA PHE A 59 -1.25 7.61 19.45
C PHE A 59 -0.39 7.55 20.71
N SER A 60 0.75 6.86 20.64
CA SER A 60 1.84 6.94 21.62
C SER A 60 3.11 7.38 20.90
N HIS A 61 3.92 8.24 21.52
CA HIS A 61 5.30 8.40 21.08
C HIS A 61 6.06 7.09 21.34
N VAL A 62 6.79 6.61 20.33
CA VAL A 62 7.51 5.32 20.31
C VAL A 62 8.69 5.46 19.37
N ALA A 63 9.88 5.02 19.76
CA ALA A 63 11.06 5.03 18.89
C ALA A 63 11.31 3.65 18.23
N PRO A 64 11.88 3.60 17.02
CA PRO A 64 12.40 2.36 16.43
C PRO A 64 13.36 1.59 17.34
N PHE A 65 13.14 0.28 17.45
CA PHE A 65 13.89 -0.64 18.29
C PHE A 65 13.97 -2.06 17.69
N PRO A 66 14.59 -2.23 16.50
CA PRO A 66 14.68 -3.52 15.83
C PRO A 66 15.74 -4.41 16.51
N VAL A 67 15.31 -5.14 17.54
CA VAL A 67 16.12 -6.15 18.26
C VAL A 67 15.30 -7.44 18.40
N PRO A 68 15.94 -8.61 18.67
CA PRO A 68 15.22 -9.88 18.77
C PRO A 68 14.15 -9.86 19.86
N PHE A 69 13.03 -10.55 19.63
CA PHE A 69 12.00 -10.80 20.64
C PHE A 69 11.62 -12.30 20.67
N PRO A 70 11.48 -12.94 21.86
CA PRO A 70 11.63 -12.37 23.21
C PRO A 70 13.04 -11.84 23.46
N TYR A 71 13.16 -10.81 24.31
CA TYR A 71 14.45 -10.18 24.59
C TYR A 71 15.36 -11.16 25.34
N ASP A 72 16.51 -11.46 24.77
CA ASP A 72 17.54 -12.30 25.40
C ASP A 72 18.42 -11.42 26.31
N ILE A 73 17.98 -11.29 27.56
CA ILE A 73 18.59 -10.40 28.57
C ILE A 73 19.43 -11.27 29.51
N GLU A 74 20.74 -11.34 29.25
CA GLU A 74 21.67 -12.04 30.14
C GLU A 74 21.81 -11.33 31.49
N PRO A 75 21.70 -12.01 32.64
CA PRO A 75 21.91 -11.37 33.93
C PRO A 75 23.38 -10.97 34.13
N PRO A 76 23.67 -9.80 34.74
CA PRO A 76 25.04 -9.38 35.00
C PRO A 76 25.76 -10.34 35.97
N VAL A 77 27.10 -10.39 35.88
CA VAL A 77 27.97 -11.15 36.79
C VAL A 77 28.84 -10.18 37.59
N PRO A 78 28.75 -10.17 38.94
CA PRO A 78 27.94 -11.04 39.80
C PRO A 78 26.43 -10.78 39.67
N ALA A 79 25.63 -11.79 40.02
CA ALA A 79 24.17 -11.76 39.87
C ALA A 79 23.58 -10.46 40.47
N PRO A 80 22.62 -9.81 39.77
CA PRO A 80 22.02 -8.58 40.24
C PRO A 80 21.29 -8.85 41.55
N ASP A 81 21.33 -7.89 42.47
CA ASP A 81 20.52 -7.93 43.69
C ASP A 81 19.04 -8.11 43.26
N PRO A 82 18.33 -9.17 43.71
CA PRO A 82 16.94 -9.42 43.33
C PRO A 82 15.97 -8.29 43.73
N SER A 83 16.42 -7.29 44.51
CA SER A 83 15.71 -6.05 44.80
C SER A 83 15.91 -4.91 43.78
N GLN A 84 16.69 -5.11 42.70
CA GLN A 84 16.92 -4.12 41.65
C GLN A 84 16.13 -4.42 40.35
N PRO A 85 14.84 -4.04 40.26
CA PRO A 85 14.03 -4.20 39.05
C PRO A 85 14.53 -3.38 37.85
N ASN A 86 15.51 -2.49 38.05
CA ASN A 86 16.03 -1.58 37.02
C ASN A 86 16.95 -2.24 35.99
N TYR A 87 17.32 -3.51 36.13
CA TYR A 87 18.26 -4.15 35.20
C TYR A 87 17.71 -4.20 33.77
N ILE A 88 16.46 -4.67 33.60
CA ILE A 88 15.80 -4.73 32.30
C ILE A 88 15.67 -3.34 31.68
N GLU A 89 15.28 -2.34 32.47
CA GLU A 89 15.16 -0.95 32.00
C GLU A 89 16.52 -0.39 31.58
N THR A 90 17.59 -0.69 32.32
CA THR A 90 18.96 -0.31 31.96
C THR A 90 19.37 -0.97 30.65
N TRP A 91 19.17 -2.29 30.51
CA TRP A 91 19.54 -3.04 29.31
C TRP A 91 18.84 -2.49 28.05
N LEU A 92 17.55 -2.15 28.19
CA LEU A 92 16.75 -1.53 27.13
C LEU A 92 17.25 -0.11 26.84
N ALA A 93 17.47 0.72 27.86
CA ALA A 93 17.90 2.11 27.71
C ALA A 93 19.27 2.22 27.03
N GLU A 94 20.20 1.30 27.28
CA GLU A 94 21.51 1.25 26.59
C GLU A 94 21.41 0.95 25.08
N ARG A 95 20.27 0.41 24.64
CA ARG A 95 19.99 0.08 23.23
C ARG A 95 19.09 1.11 22.55
N GLU A 96 18.50 2.01 23.31
CA GLU A 96 17.68 3.11 22.78
C GLU A 96 18.58 4.14 22.07
N ALA A 97 18.09 4.69 20.98
CA ALA A 97 18.79 5.72 20.23
C ALA A 97 18.57 7.11 20.87
N ILE A 98 19.26 7.38 21.97
CA ILE A 98 19.09 8.60 22.79
C ILE A 98 20.32 9.51 22.80
N HIS A 99 21.44 9.09 22.22
CA HIS A 99 22.69 9.88 22.23
C HIS A 99 22.72 10.83 21.02
N PRO A 100 22.59 12.15 21.20
CA PRO A 100 22.56 13.09 20.08
C PRO A 100 23.90 13.13 19.34
N LEU A 101 23.84 13.16 18.02
CA LEU A 101 25.00 13.37 17.16
C LEU A 101 25.07 14.84 16.71
N PRO A 102 26.29 15.39 16.51
CA PRO A 102 26.44 16.73 15.98
C PRO A 102 25.85 16.81 14.56
N PRO A 103 25.25 17.96 14.19
CA PRO A 103 24.74 18.16 12.84
C PRO A 103 25.88 18.15 11.81
N SER A 104 25.54 17.82 10.56
CA SER A 104 26.48 17.92 9.44
C SER A 104 26.95 19.38 9.26
N THR A 105 28.20 19.59 8.87
CA THR A 105 28.74 20.92 8.55
C THR A 105 27.99 21.59 7.38
N LEU A 106 27.41 20.80 6.47
CA LEU A 106 26.59 21.28 5.35
C LEU A 106 25.19 21.73 5.79
N HIS A 107 24.69 21.17 6.90
CA HIS A 107 23.39 21.45 7.47
C HIS A 107 23.54 21.72 8.97
N PRO A 108 24.16 22.87 9.35
CA PRO A 108 24.54 23.13 10.73
C PRO A 108 23.32 23.35 11.66
N ASP A 109 22.15 23.63 11.09
CA ASP A 109 20.90 23.84 11.83
C ASP A 109 19.74 23.00 11.26
N PRO A 110 19.77 21.67 11.43
CA PRO A 110 18.70 20.79 10.96
C PRO A 110 17.46 20.94 11.85
N PRO A 111 16.24 20.71 11.34
CA PRO A 111 15.02 20.83 12.14
C PRO A 111 14.95 19.78 13.27
N LEU A 112 15.56 18.62 13.06
CA LEU A 112 15.63 17.52 14.03
C LEU A 112 17.09 17.12 14.29
N ILE A 113 17.35 16.52 15.45
CA ILE A 113 18.66 15.97 15.81
C ILE A 113 18.63 14.45 15.60
N LYS A 114 19.66 13.92 14.95
CA LYS A 114 19.91 12.47 14.83
C LYS A 114 20.48 11.92 16.13
N HIS A 115 19.87 10.86 16.66
CA HIS A 115 20.31 10.20 17.88
C HIS A 115 20.76 8.76 17.56
N ALA A 116 21.87 8.37 18.18
CA ALA A 116 22.50 7.06 18.04
C ALA A 116 22.22 6.19 19.28
N PRO A 117 22.16 4.86 19.12
CA PRO A 117 22.17 3.92 20.23
C PRO A 117 23.60 3.67 20.71
N LYS A 118 23.76 3.24 21.97
CA LYS A 118 25.08 2.86 22.51
C LYS A 118 25.42 1.39 22.19
N GLN A 119 24.42 0.50 22.26
CA GLN A 119 24.59 -0.96 22.09
C GLN A 119 23.69 -1.52 20.98
N ARG A 120 23.85 -1.02 19.74
CA ARG A 120 23.19 -1.59 18.56
C ARG A 120 24.04 -1.27 17.33
N ASP A 121 24.90 -2.19 16.94
CA ASP A 121 25.91 -2.10 15.87
C ASP A 121 25.75 -3.22 14.83
N GLN A 122 24.56 -3.82 14.76
CA GLN A 122 24.24 -4.87 13.81
C GLN A 122 24.42 -4.41 12.35
N PRO A 123 24.89 -5.29 11.45
CA PRO A 123 25.04 -4.97 10.03
C PRO A 123 23.71 -4.54 9.41
N LEU A 124 23.77 -3.50 8.57
CA LEU A 124 22.65 -2.97 7.80
C LEU A 124 22.94 -3.08 6.32
N ASN A 125 22.03 -3.70 5.57
CA ASN A 125 22.18 -3.85 4.12
C ASN A 125 21.03 -3.13 3.42
N LEU A 126 21.34 -2.05 2.70
CA LEU A 126 20.38 -1.44 1.78
C LEU A 126 20.18 -2.38 0.59
N ILE A 127 18.94 -2.81 0.36
CA ILE A 127 18.62 -3.77 -0.72
C ILE A 127 17.66 -3.19 -1.77
N GLY A 128 17.05 -2.02 -1.52
CA GLY A 128 16.21 -1.35 -2.50
C GLY A 128 15.92 0.10 -2.15
N VAL A 129 15.84 0.94 -3.18
CA VAL A 129 15.29 2.29 -3.16
C VAL A 129 14.40 2.46 -4.39
N ALA A 130 13.16 2.91 -4.22
CA ALA A 130 12.24 3.11 -5.32
C ALA A 130 12.40 4.51 -5.89
N GLU A 131 12.82 4.59 -7.16
CA GLU A 131 13.05 5.85 -7.86
C GLU A 131 11.76 6.68 -8.01
N THR A 132 10.65 6.02 -8.31
CA THR A 132 9.32 6.65 -8.46
C THR A 132 8.85 7.27 -7.15
N ALA A 133 8.91 6.54 -6.03
CA ALA A 133 8.53 7.08 -4.72
C ALA A 133 9.42 8.26 -4.31
N LEU A 134 10.74 8.15 -4.56
CA LEU A 134 11.68 9.25 -4.33
C LEU A 134 11.33 10.49 -5.17
N ARG A 135 11.11 10.30 -6.47
CA ARG A 135 10.78 11.38 -7.41
C ARG A 135 9.45 12.06 -7.08
N ASP A 136 8.43 11.28 -6.78
CA ASP A 136 7.05 11.78 -6.66
C ASP A 136 6.73 12.32 -5.26
N CYS A 137 7.31 11.71 -4.21
CA CYS A 137 6.98 12.08 -2.83
C CYS A 137 8.08 12.89 -2.15
N LEU A 138 9.36 12.59 -2.44
CA LEU A 138 10.52 13.15 -1.74
C LEU A 138 11.62 13.64 -2.69
N PRO A 139 11.33 14.46 -3.73
CA PRO A 139 12.33 14.83 -4.73
C PRO A 139 13.48 15.68 -4.16
N HIS A 140 13.35 16.20 -2.95
CA HIS A 140 14.37 16.93 -2.17
C HIS A 140 15.19 16.04 -1.23
N LEU A 141 14.88 14.76 -1.09
CA LEU A 141 15.71 13.82 -0.34
C LEU A 141 16.99 13.48 -1.13
N ASP A 142 18.12 13.66 -0.48
CA ASP A 142 19.42 13.20 -0.91
C ASP A 142 19.62 11.74 -0.47
N VAL A 143 19.86 10.86 -1.44
CA VAL A 143 20.13 9.43 -1.21
C VAL A 143 21.61 9.10 -1.46
N GLY A 144 22.46 10.11 -1.70
CA GLY A 144 23.84 9.93 -2.12
C GLY A 144 23.92 9.11 -3.42
N ASP A 145 24.76 8.10 -3.42
CA ASP A 145 24.96 7.12 -4.49
C ASP A 145 24.28 5.78 -4.19
N ALA A 146 23.17 5.79 -3.43
CA ALA A 146 22.42 4.58 -3.08
C ALA A 146 22.06 3.71 -4.32
N PHE A 147 21.61 4.33 -5.42
CA PHE A 147 21.30 3.60 -6.66
C PHE A 147 22.53 2.92 -7.26
N THR A 148 23.69 3.55 -7.18
CA THR A 148 24.96 2.97 -7.64
C THR A 148 25.33 1.74 -6.83
N VAL A 149 25.18 1.78 -5.50
CA VAL A 149 25.47 0.64 -4.60
C VAL A 149 24.49 -0.52 -4.80
N LEU A 150 23.27 -0.25 -5.24
CA LEU A 150 22.29 -1.28 -5.57
C LEU A 150 22.60 -2.01 -6.90
N GLY A 151 23.45 -1.40 -7.74
CA GLY A 151 23.87 -1.94 -9.03
C GLY A 151 22.85 -1.71 -10.15
N THR A 152 23.30 -1.93 -11.40
CA THR A 152 22.42 -1.78 -12.56
C THR A 152 21.30 -2.83 -12.54
N PRO A 153 20.02 -2.46 -12.76
CA PRO A 153 18.91 -3.41 -12.82
C PRO A 153 19.08 -4.45 -13.93
N SER A 154 19.04 -5.74 -13.59
CA SER A 154 19.14 -6.86 -14.53
C SER A 154 18.41 -8.12 -14.04
N LEU A 155 17.78 -8.88 -14.94
CA LEU A 155 17.24 -10.22 -14.68
C LEU A 155 18.19 -11.35 -15.11
N ALA A 156 19.18 -11.05 -15.95
CA ALA A 156 20.19 -12.00 -16.43
C ALA A 156 20.96 -12.64 -15.28
N HIS A 157 21.37 -13.90 -15.47
CA HIS A 157 22.10 -14.67 -14.45
C HIS A 157 23.59 -14.31 -14.40
N GLU A 158 24.19 -14.02 -15.56
CA GLU A 158 25.55 -13.49 -15.66
C GLU A 158 25.47 -11.97 -15.73
N PHE A 159 26.21 -11.35 -14.83
CA PHE A 159 26.29 -9.92 -14.67
C PHE A 159 27.54 -9.42 -15.34
N ASP A 160 27.36 -8.69 -16.45
CA ASP A 160 28.46 -7.90 -16.98
C ASP A 160 28.56 -6.61 -16.16
N ASP A 161 29.50 -6.60 -15.20
CA ASP A 161 29.79 -5.42 -14.39
C ASP A 161 30.78 -4.49 -15.11
N GLU A 162 31.27 -4.85 -16.32
CA GLU A 162 32.11 -3.96 -17.11
C GLU A 162 31.31 -2.72 -17.53
N GLY A 163 31.66 -1.58 -16.94
CA GLY A 163 31.01 -0.30 -17.21
C GLY A 163 29.93 0.11 -16.21
N ASP A 164 29.64 -0.73 -15.20
CA ASP A 164 28.74 -0.33 -14.12
C ASP A 164 29.34 0.87 -13.36
N PRO A 165 28.50 1.88 -12.99
CA PRO A 165 28.96 3.01 -12.21
C PRO A 165 29.58 2.53 -10.89
N GLN A 166 30.75 3.07 -10.54
CA GLN A 166 31.42 2.71 -9.30
C GLN A 166 30.91 3.57 -8.14
N PRO A 167 30.76 3.01 -6.92
CA PRO A 167 30.41 3.78 -5.73
C PRO A 167 31.36 4.98 -5.54
N SER A 168 30.81 6.09 -5.08
CA SER A 168 31.58 7.31 -4.87
C SER A 168 32.48 7.19 -3.64
N GLU A 169 33.71 7.68 -3.75
CA GLU A 169 34.60 7.91 -2.60
C GLU A 169 34.41 9.31 -1.98
N ALA A 170 33.56 10.16 -2.58
CA ALA A 170 33.31 11.50 -2.08
C ALA A 170 32.59 11.45 -0.73
N GLN A 171 33.22 12.00 0.30
CA GLN A 171 32.76 11.91 1.69
C GLN A 171 31.31 12.39 1.88
N GLU A 172 30.89 13.44 1.18
CA GLU A 172 29.53 13.99 1.28
C GLU A 172 28.48 13.03 0.72
N VAL A 173 28.76 12.39 -0.41
CA VAL A 173 27.87 11.43 -1.08
C VAL A 173 27.72 10.17 -0.22
N VAL A 174 28.84 9.64 0.28
CA VAL A 174 28.86 8.49 1.20
C VAL A 174 28.13 8.81 2.49
N ALA A 175 28.30 10.02 3.04
CA ALA A 175 27.62 10.46 4.26
C ALA A 175 26.10 10.56 4.07
N ALA A 176 25.62 11.07 2.93
CA ALA A 176 24.19 11.13 2.63
C ALA A 176 23.57 9.72 2.54
N ARG A 177 24.24 8.78 1.83
CA ARG A 177 23.83 7.38 1.77
C ARG A 177 23.83 6.72 3.16
N GLN A 178 24.87 6.92 3.96
CA GLN A 178 24.93 6.34 5.30
C GLN A 178 23.84 6.90 6.21
N ASP A 179 23.59 8.22 6.15
CA ASP A 179 22.53 8.87 6.91
C ASP A 179 21.14 8.30 6.58
N LEU A 180 20.90 8.01 5.29
CA LEU A 180 19.70 7.33 4.82
C LEU A 180 19.55 5.94 5.46
N ILE A 181 20.60 5.11 5.40
CA ILE A 181 20.60 3.74 5.92
C ILE A 181 20.42 3.72 7.45
N ASP A 182 21.14 4.60 8.16
CA ASP A 182 21.07 4.78 9.61
C ASP A 182 19.64 5.03 10.10
N VAL A 183 18.95 5.98 9.47
CA VAL A 183 17.61 6.40 9.89
C VAL A 183 16.54 5.41 9.40
N LEU A 184 16.61 4.96 8.14
CA LEU A 184 15.57 4.09 7.56
C LEU A 184 15.64 2.64 8.05
N SER A 185 16.77 2.20 8.61
CA SER A 185 16.85 0.93 9.34
C SER A 185 16.18 0.97 10.72
N GLY A 186 15.86 2.16 11.23
CA GLY A 186 15.47 2.35 12.62
C GLY A 186 16.62 2.21 13.62
N GLN A 187 17.88 2.12 13.15
CA GLN A 187 19.06 2.13 14.02
C GLN A 187 19.33 3.52 14.60
N PHE A 188 18.95 4.59 13.92
CA PHE A 188 19.04 5.96 14.40
C PHE A 188 17.67 6.62 14.42
N VAL A 189 17.49 7.61 15.30
CA VAL A 189 16.18 8.24 15.51
C VAL A 189 16.29 9.76 15.42
N LEU A 190 15.34 10.36 14.70
CA LEU A 190 15.22 11.82 14.55
C LEU A 190 14.25 12.36 15.61
N MET A 191 14.70 13.31 16.43
CA MET A 191 13.88 13.96 17.46
C MET A 191 14.25 15.44 17.62
N SER A 192 13.31 16.27 18.06
CA SER A 192 13.59 17.66 18.44
C SER A 192 14.54 17.72 19.64
N PRO A 193 15.38 18.75 19.80
CA PRO A 193 16.36 18.86 20.90
C PRO A 193 15.79 18.66 22.32
N ALA A 194 16.62 18.16 23.24
CA ALA A 194 16.21 17.77 24.60
C ALA A 194 15.93 18.95 25.55
N ASP A 195 16.59 20.08 25.33
CA ASP A 195 16.41 21.34 26.07
C ASP A 195 15.20 22.14 25.57
N GLY A 196 14.44 21.59 24.60
CA GLY A 196 13.41 22.33 23.86
C GLY A 196 14.01 23.41 22.95
N GLY A 197 15.30 23.32 22.64
CA GLY A 197 16.16 24.38 22.12
C GLY A 197 15.56 25.27 21.03
N GLY A 198 15.32 26.54 21.40
CA GLY A 198 14.97 27.63 20.49
C GLY A 198 13.56 27.57 19.90
N ASP A 199 13.38 28.17 18.72
CA ASP A 199 12.11 28.24 17.98
C ASP A 199 11.75 26.92 17.24
N LYS A 200 12.37 25.78 17.60
CA LYS A 200 12.17 24.50 16.91
C LYS A 200 10.88 23.80 17.34
N ILE A 201 10.24 23.12 16.39
CA ILE A 201 8.99 22.40 16.61
C ILE A 201 9.26 21.12 17.42
N PRO A 202 8.58 20.88 18.57
CA PRO A 202 8.72 19.63 19.30
C PRO A 202 8.31 18.43 18.46
N PHE A 203 9.14 17.39 18.43
CA PHE A 203 8.92 16.21 17.59
C PHE A 203 9.56 14.97 18.20
N ALA A 204 8.79 13.89 18.21
CA ALA A 204 9.28 12.53 18.43
C ALA A 204 8.47 11.55 17.56
N PRO A 205 9.07 10.44 17.11
CA PRO A 205 8.34 9.41 16.36
C PRO A 205 7.14 8.85 17.14
N TRP A 206 6.16 8.31 16.42
CA TRP A 206 4.92 7.80 17.02
C TRP A 206 4.36 6.59 16.30
N SER A 207 3.44 5.91 16.98
CA SER A 207 2.63 4.81 16.48
C SER A 207 1.16 5.09 16.78
N LEU A 208 0.28 4.88 15.79
CA LEU A 208 -1.16 5.15 15.92
C LEU A 208 -1.87 4.03 16.67
N ARG A 209 -2.86 4.41 17.47
CA ARG A 209 -3.89 3.51 18.00
C ARG A 209 -5.02 3.41 17.00
N TYR A 210 -5.47 2.20 16.74
CA TYR A 210 -6.72 1.91 16.04
C TYR A 210 -7.32 0.62 16.59
N SER A 211 -8.54 0.29 16.18
CA SER A 211 -9.21 -0.98 16.40
C SER A 211 -9.69 -1.52 15.06
N GLY A 212 -10.51 -2.57 15.02
CA GLY A 212 -11.12 -2.99 13.76
C GLY A 212 -11.93 -4.28 13.85
N HIS A 213 -12.71 -4.53 12.81
CA HIS A 213 -13.36 -5.80 12.55
C HIS A 213 -12.45 -6.66 11.68
N GLN A 214 -11.90 -7.73 12.27
CA GLN A 214 -11.10 -8.73 11.59
C GLN A 214 -11.98 -9.91 11.17
N PHE A 215 -12.07 -10.16 9.86
CA PHE A 215 -12.97 -11.18 9.29
C PHE A 215 -14.43 -11.05 9.77
N GLY A 216 -14.88 -9.81 9.99
CA GLY A 216 -16.22 -9.49 10.49
C GLY A 216 -16.40 -9.59 12.01
N SER A 217 -15.39 -10.03 12.76
CA SER A 217 -15.40 -10.07 14.22
C SER A 217 -14.65 -8.88 14.82
N TRP A 218 -15.20 -8.27 15.86
CA TRP A 218 -14.52 -7.18 16.57
C TRP A 218 -13.23 -7.66 17.23
N ALA A 219 -12.12 -6.95 16.98
CA ALA A 219 -10.78 -7.34 17.46
C ALA A 219 -10.26 -6.51 18.66
N GLY A 220 -11.08 -5.60 19.21
CA GLY A 220 -10.64 -4.69 20.28
C GLY A 220 -9.52 -3.75 19.81
N GLN A 221 -8.71 -3.27 20.76
CA GLN A 221 -7.59 -2.38 20.43
C GLN A 221 -6.51 -3.13 19.64
N LEU A 222 -6.23 -2.61 18.45
CA LEU A 222 -5.10 -2.93 17.60
C LEU A 222 -4.09 -1.78 17.70
N GLY A 223 -3.72 -1.18 16.58
CA GLY A 223 -2.72 -0.12 16.48
C GLY A 223 -1.51 -0.57 15.67
N ASP A 224 -0.61 0.38 15.44
CA ASP A 224 0.65 0.18 14.72
C ASP A 224 1.59 -0.73 15.53
N GLY A 225 1.34 -2.04 15.50
CA GLY A 225 2.06 -3.04 16.30
C GLY A 225 3.49 -3.33 15.84
N ARG A 226 3.84 -2.87 14.64
CA ARG A 226 5.17 -3.00 14.02
C ARG A 226 5.48 -1.85 13.08
N ALA A 227 4.78 -0.72 13.22
CA ALA A 227 4.92 0.43 12.36
C ALA A 227 5.18 1.68 13.22
N ILE A 228 6.11 2.53 12.79
CA ILE A 228 6.50 3.73 13.54
C ILE A 228 6.71 4.86 12.54
N THR A 229 5.95 5.94 12.66
CA THR A 229 6.15 7.14 11.84
C THR A 229 7.31 7.95 12.39
N ILE A 230 8.34 8.15 11.57
CA ILE A 230 9.63 8.73 11.98
C ILE A 230 9.84 10.17 11.50
N HIS A 231 9.07 10.62 10.51
CA HIS A 231 9.19 11.97 9.96
C HIS A 231 7.90 12.40 9.23
N VAL A 232 7.65 13.70 9.13
CA VAL A 232 6.67 14.30 8.22
C VAL A 232 7.33 15.46 7.50
N THR A 233 7.34 15.44 6.17
CA THR A 233 7.99 16.49 5.36
C THR A 233 7.03 17.08 4.34
N PRO A 234 7.03 18.40 4.12
CA PRO A 234 6.25 19.02 3.04
C PRO A 234 6.89 18.70 1.67
N HIS A 235 6.05 18.57 0.65
CA HIS A 235 6.51 18.45 -0.72
C HIS A 235 7.12 19.78 -1.19
N PRO A 236 8.29 19.78 -1.85
CA PRO A 236 9.05 21.02 -2.11
C PRO A 236 8.38 21.94 -3.12
N THR A 237 7.48 21.43 -3.96
CA THR A 237 6.71 22.25 -4.92
C THR A 237 5.30 22.59 -4.44
N ASN A 238 4.83 21.97 -3.35
CA ASN A 238 3.50 22.20 -2.80
C ASN A 238 3.52 21.95 -1.28
N SER A 239 3.67 23.02 -0.51
CA SER A 239 3.73 22.95 0.95
C SER A 239 2.44 22.45 1.61
N ASP A 240 1.31 22.45 0.89
CA ASP A 240 0.06 21.90 1.40
C ASP A 240 0.02 20.37 1.30
N VAL A 241 0.93 19.76 0.55
CA VAL A 241 1.11 18.31 0.51
C VAL A 241 2.23 17.95 1.48
N THR A 242 1.93 17.10 2.44
CA THR A 242 2.90 16.54 3.38
C THR A 242 2.93 15.03 3.23
N TYR A 243 4.09 14.44 3.44
CA TYR A 243 4.27 12.99 3.44
C TYR A 243 4.77 12.52 4.80
N GLU A 244 4.07 11.55 5.38
CA GLU A 244 4.50 10.77 6.53
C GLU A 244 5.46 9.67 6.06
N LEU A 245 6.62 9.54 6.71
CA LEU A 245 7.56 8.43 6.52
C LEU A 245 7.41 7.45 7.68
N GLN A 246 7.03 6.21 7.38
CA GLN A 246 6.74 5.19 8.38
C GLN A 246 7.59 3.94 8.18
N LEU A 247 8.30 3.51 9.22
CA LEU A 247 9.08 2.28 9.20
C LEU A 247 8.21 1.11 9.65
N LYS A 248 8.07 0.09 8.80
CA LYS A 248 7.40 -1.18 9.11
C LYS A 248 8.46 -2.26 9.39
N GLY A 249 8.29 -2.97 10.50
CA GLY A 249 9.24 -3.97 10.99
C GLY A 249 10.34 -3.40 11.90
N ALA A 250 10.19 -2.17 12.39
CA ALA A 250 11.23 -1.47 13.15
C ALA A 250 11.18 -1.74 14.67
N GLY A 251 10.50 -2.80 15.13
CA GLY A 251 10.46 -3.23 16.53
C GLY A 251 9.13 -3.04 17.23
N ARG A 252 9.08 -3.47 18.50
CA ARG A 252 7.87 -3.48 19.32
C ARG A 252 7.38 -2.09 19.70
N THR A 253 6.06 -1.98 19.78
CA THR A 253 5.28 -0.81 20.22
C THR A 253 4.27 -1.26 21.30
N PRO A 254 3.55 -0.32 21.96
CA PRO A 254 2.44 -0.68 22.85
C PRO A 254 1.32 -1.48 22.18
N PHE A 255 1.31 -1.53 20.84
CA PHE A 255 0.28 -2.17 20.03
C PHE A 255 0.70 -3.55 19.50
N SER A 256 1.92 -4.03 19.78
CA SER A 256 2.44 -5.29 19.23
C SER A 256 1.70 -6.54 19.70
N ARG A 257 0.83 -6.45 20.72
CA ARG A 257 0.17 -7.60 21.36
C ARG A 257 1.22 -8.67 21.72
N SER A 258 1.04 -9.91 21.27
CA SER A 258 1.99 -11.01 21.46
C SER A 258 3.10 -11.07 20.41
N ALA A 259 3.05 -10.26 19.34
CA ALA A 259 4.01 -10.30 18.23
C ALA A 259 5.31 -9.56 18.56
N ASP A 260 6.36 -9.83 17.77
CA ASP A 260 7.73 -9.31 17.94
C ASP A 260 7.93 -7.87 17.44
N GLY A 261 6.99 -7.30 16.69
CA GLY A 261 7.13 -5.96 16.12
C GLY A 261 8.07 -5.88 14.92
N LEU A 262 8.53 -7.03 14.40
CA LEU A 262 9.45 -7.12 13.26
C LEU A 262 8.69 -7.48 11.98
N ALA A 263 9.35 -7.29 10.84
CA ALA A 263 8.90 -7.76 9.53
C ALA A 263 10.04 -8.55 8.88
N VAL A 264 9.68 -9.51 8.03
CA VAL A 264 10.64 -10.40 7.36
C VAL A 264 10.89 -9.96 5.92
N LEU A 265 12.08 -10.28 5.39
CA LEU A 265 12.52 -9.94 4.04
C LEU A 265 11.46 -10.20 2.96
N ARG A 266 10.88 -11.41 2.93
CA ARG A 266 9.85 -11.77 1.94
C ARG A 266 8.62 -10.86 1.98
N SER A 267 8.13 -10.53 3.18
CA SER A 267 6.93 -9.69 3.35
C SER A 267 7.21 -8.25 2.94
N SER A 268 8.40 -7.76 3.27
CA SER A 268 8.84 -6.40 2.93
C SER A 268 9.05 -6.25 1.42
N ILE A 269 9.63 -7.25 0.73
CA ILE A 269 9.78 -7.25 -0.75
C ILE A 269 8.41 -7.22 -1.43
N ARG A 270 7.44 -8.04 -0.98
CA ARG A 270 6.10 -8.07 -1.57
C ARG A 270 5.40 -6.72 -1.46
N GLU A 271 5.44 -6.07 -0.30
CA GLU A 271 4.82 -4.76 -0.10
C GLU A 271 5.59 -3.65 -0.84
N TYR A 272 6.92 -3.71 -0.88
CA TYR A 272 7.77 -2.77 -1.61
C TYR A 272 7.42 -2.73 -3.10
N LEU A 273 7.40 -3.90 -3.75
CA LEU A 273 7.10 -4.00 -5.18
C LEU A 273 5.62 -3.66 -5.49
N CYS A 274 4.68 -4.16 -4.68
CA CYS A 274 3.26 -3.94 -4.97
C CYS A 274 2.84 -2.48 -4.82
N SER A 275 3.38 -1.78 -3.83
CA SER A 275 3.08 -0.37 -3.60
C SER A 275 3.35 0.46 -4.85
N GLU A 276 4.48 0.24 -5.52
CA GLU A 276 4.82 0.97 -6.74
C GLU A 276 4.14 0.41 -8.00
N ALA A 277 3.85 -0.90 -8.04
CA ALA A 277 3.03 -1.49 -9.10
C ALA A 277 1.62 -0.89 -9.12
N MET A 278 0.99 -0.71 -7.96
CA MET A 278 -0.34 -0.11 -7.84
C MET A 278 -0.35 1.35 -8.31
N GLU A 279 0.68 2.12 -7.96
CA GLU A 279 0.85 3.49 -8.44
C GLU A 279 0.96 3.54 -9.96
N ALA A 280 1.78 2.67 -10.55
CA ALA A 280 1.97 2.61 -11.99
C ALA A 280 0.70 2.18 -12.75
N LEU A 281 -0.16 1.40 -12.11
CA LEU A 281 -1.51 1.07 -12.60
C LEU A 281 -2.53 2.20 -12.37
N HIS A 282 -2.12 3.31 -11.77
CA HIS A 282 -2.96 4.44 -11.36
C HIS A 282 -4.07 4.04 -10.39
N ILE A 283 -3.79 3.09 -9.50
CA ILE A 283 -4.67 2.72 -8.40
C ILE A 283 -4.10 3.38 -7.14
N PRO A 284 -4.87 4.23 -6.44
CA PRO A 284 -4.37 4.92 -5.25
C PRO A 284 -3.82 3.94 -4.21
N THR A 285 -2.64 4.25 -3.67
CA THR A 285 -1.86 3.32 -2.84
C THR A 285 -0.92 4.07 -1.90
N THR A 286 -0.53 3.44 -0.79
CA THR A 286 0.69 3.82 -0.09
C THR A 286 1.90 3.57 -0.99
N ARG A 287 2.94 4.38 -0.84
CA ARG A 287 4.19 4.29 -1.61
C ARG A 287 5.27 3.60 -0.78
N ALA A 288 6.25 3.00 -1.43
CA ALA A 288 7.36 2.33 -0.77
C ALA A 288 8.69 2.97 -1.15
N LEU A 289 9.44 3.49 -0.18
CA LEU A 289 10.70 4.21 -0.44
C LEU A 289 11.89 3.28 -0.51
N SER A 290 12.07 2.43 0.50
CA SER A 290 13.31 1.66 0.66
C SER A 290 13.12 0.39 1.47
N LEU A 291 14.08 -0.52 1.30
CA LEU A 291 14.24 -1.74 2.05
C LEU A 291 15.64 -1.80 2.67
N VAL A 292 15.71 -1.98 3.98
CA VAL A 292 16.96 -2.24 4.70
C VAL A 292 16.86 -3.61 5.38
N SER A 293 17.71 -4.54 4.95
CA SER A 293 17.85 -5.87 5.55
C SER A 293 18.74 -5.80 6.79
N LEU A 294 18.35 -6.54 7.83
CA LEU A 294 19.09 -6.70 9.08
C LEU A 294 19.54 -8.17 9.18
N PRO A 295 20.59 -8.58 8.45
CA PRO A 295 20.94 -9.99 8.23
C PRO A 295 21.24 -10.78 9.50
N SER A 296 21.70 -10.12 10.56
CA SER A 296 22.00 -10.76 11.85
C SER A 296 20.80 -10.85 12.80
N LEU A 297 19.63 -10.31 12.42
CA LEU A 297 18.44 -10.28 13.26
C LEU A 297 17.45 -11.38 12.82
N PRO A 298 17.42 -12.53 13.52
CA PRO A 298 16.50 -13.61 13.20
C PRO A 298 15.07 -13.29 13.61
N VAL A 299 14.12 -13.75 12.81
CA VAL A 299 12.69 -13.62 13.04
C VAL A 299 12.05 -15.00 12.93
N HIS A 300 11.29 -15.41 13.94
CA HIS A 300 10.65 -16.72 13.97
C HIS A 300 9.24 -16.63 13.38
N ARG A 301 9.01 -17.29 12.25
CA ARG A 301 7.68 -17.56 11.65
C ARG A 301 7.50 -19.07 11.51
N GLU A 302 6.94 -19.57 10.41
CA GLU A 302 6.94 -21.01 10.12
C GLU A 302 8.36 -21.55 9.93
N ARG A 303 9.28 -20.69 9.48
CA ARG A 303 10.73 -20.90 9.44
C ARG A 303 11.44 -19.72 10.10
N VAL A 304 12.75 -19.88 10.38
CA VAL A 304 13.59 -18.73 10.76
C VAL A 304 13.87 -17.91 9.52
N GLU A 305 13.63 -16.61 9.60
CA GLU A 305 13.78 -15.66 8.51
C GLU A 305 14.60 -14.45 8.95
N THR A 306 15.03 -13.65 7.98
CA THR A 306 15.80 -12.43 8.22
C THR A 306 14.88 -11.22 8.36
N ALA A 307 15.13 -10.38 9.38
CA ALA A 307 14.40 -9.13 9.55
C ALA A 307 14.69 -8.13 8.42
N CYS A 308 13.67 -7.38 8.04
CA CYS A 308 13.80 -6.31 7.05
C CYS A 308 12.88 -5.15 7.42
N VAL A 309 13.41 -3.94 7.37
CA VAL A 309 12.65 -2.71 7.59
C VAL A 309 12.25 -2.12 6.24
N LEU A 310 10.94 -1.95 6.07
CA LEU A 310 10.34 -1.27 4.92
C LEU A 310 10.01 0.17 5.30
N THR A 311 10.45 1.13 4.49
CA THR A 311 10.01 2.53 4.61
C THR A 311 8.81 2.78 3.72
N ARG A 312 7.66 3.07 4.34
CA ARG A 312 6.41 3.45 3.66
C ARG A 312 6.26 4.96 3.63
N ILE A 313 5.64 5.46 2.57
CA ILE A 313 5.27 6.87 2.43
C ILE A 313 3.78 6.98 2.12
N ALA A 314 3.10 7.89 2.82
CA ALA A 314 1.72 8.26 2.50
C ALA A 314 1.44 9.70 2.96
N PRO A 315 0.43 10.38 2.37
CA PRO A 315 -0.05 11.64 2.93
C PRO A 315 -0.61 11.48 4.35
N SER A 316 -1.22 10.32 4.63
CA SER A 316 -1.58 9.90 5.99
C SER A 316 -1.81 8.39 6.07
N PHE A 317 -1.55 7.81 7.24
CA PHE A 317 -1.81 6.39 7.55
C PHE A 317 -3.11 6.15 8.34
N ILE A 318 -3.99 7.14 8.42
CA ILE A 318 -5.30 7.00 9.11
C ILE A 318 -6.22 6.04 8.33
N ARG A 319 -6.87 5.15 9.08
CA ARG A 319 -7.76 4.08 8.64
C ARG A 319 -9.15 4.25 9.24
N ILE A 320 -10.13 3.50 8.74
CA ILE A 320 -11.47 3.42 9.36
C ILE A 320 -11.37 2.90 10.80
N GLY A 321 -10.49 1.93 11.06
CA GLY A 321 -10.22 1.42 12.39
C GLY A 321 -9.79 2.47 13.43
N ASN A 322 -9.25 3.62 13.02
CA ASN A 322 -8.94 4.71 13.95
C ASN A 322 -10.22 5.34 14.54
N PHE A 323 -11.31 5.43 13.76
CA PHE A 323 -12.60 5.92 14.24
C PHE A 323 -13.30 4.89 15.12
N GLU A 324 -13.24 3.62 14.74
CA GLU A 324 -13.81 2.53 15.54
C GLU A 324 -13.14 2.39 16.92
N ALA A 325 -11.88 2.83 17.07
CA ALA A 325 -11.22 2.87 18.38
C ALA A 325 -11.87 3.85 19.37
N PHE A 326 -12.60 4.87 18.87
CA PHE A 326 -13.31 5.85 19.68
C PHE A 326 -14.80 5.55 19.82
N ASN A 327 -15.39 4.83 18.87
CA ASN A 327 -16.79 4.41 18.93
C ASN A 327 -17.00 3.07 18.20
N GLY A 328 -16.54 1.97 18.82
CA GLY A 328 -16.72 0.61 18.31
C GLY A 328 -18.05 -0.03 18.74
N PRO A 329 -18.33 -1.27 18.32
CA PRO A 329 -19.56 -1.97 18.69
C PRO A 329 -19.68 -2.20 20.21
N THR A 330 -20.89 -2.06 20.74
CA THR A 330 -21.24 -2.30 22.15
C THR A 330 -21.70 -3.75 22.36
N ASN A 331 -21.43 -4.32 23.54
CA ASN A 331 -21.97 -5.62 24.02
C ASN A 331 -21.56 -6.90 23.25
N MET A 332 -20.38 -6.95 22.61
CA MET A 332 -19.82 -8.20 22.08
C MET A 332 -18.89 -8.89 23.08
N PHE A 333 -19.10 -10.19 23.31
CA PHE A 333 -18.16 -11.04 24.06
C PHE A 333 -16.86 -11.22 23.27
N PHE A 334 -15.70 -11.08 23.94
CA PHE A 334 -14.42 -11.00 23.25
C PHE A 334 -13.29 -11.76 23.97
N PHE A 335 -12.35 -12.32 23.20
CA PHE A 335 -11.26 -13.20 23.68
C PHE A 335 -9.85 -12.54 23.70
N GLY A 336 -9.72 -11.21 23.68
CA GLY A 336 -8.48 -10.52 24.11
C GLY A 336 -8.05 -9.31 23.26
N GLY A 337 -7.73 -8.17 23.91
CA GLY A 337 -7.45 -6.88 23.24
C GLY A 337 -8.26 -5.68 23.79
N GLY A 338 -9.13 -5.93 24.78
CA GLY A 338 -9.85 -4.91 25.55
C GLY A 338 -10.97 -4.19 24.78
N GLN A 339 -12.17 -4.16 25.34
CA GLN A 339 -13.22 -3.23 24.90
C GLN A 339 -13.06 -1.93 25.69
N GLN A 340 -13.11 -0.80 24.99
CA GLN A 340 -13.05 0.53 25.61
C GLN A 340 -14.39 1.23 25.39
N ASN A 341 -14.83 1.99 26.40
CA ASN A 341 -16.03 2.82 26.27
C ASN A 341 -15.83 3.86 25.16
N PRO A 342 -16.92 4.28 24.50
CA PRO A 342 -16.85 5.36 23.54
C PRO A 342 -16.22 6.62 24.14
N ASN A 343 -15.46 7.35 23.31
CA ASN A 343 -14.90 8.64 23.69
C ASN A 343 -15.21 9.67 22.60
N TRP A 344 -16.23 10.48 22.87
CA TRP A 344 -16.84 11.41 21.92
C TRP A 344 -15.94 12.59 21.54
N GLU A 345 -15.12 13.05 22.49
CA GLU A 345 -14.19 14.15 22.25
C GLU A 345 -13.01 13.70 21.39
N GLY A 346 -12.44 12.53 21.65
CA GLY A 346 -11.43 11.93 20.78
C GLY A 346 -11.95 11.69 19.37
N LEU A 347 -13.18 11.18 19.24
CA LEU A 347 -13.84 11.02 17.94
C LEU A 347 -13.97 12.35 17.17
N ARG A 348 -14.40 13.43 17.86
CA ARG A 348 -14.53 14.77 17.26
C ARG A 348 -13.18 15.31 16.80
N ILE A 349 -12.15 15.25 17.66
CA ILE A 349 -10.80 15.74 17.35
C ILE A 349 -10.20 14.99 16.16
N LEU A 350 -10.30 13.66 16.15
CA LEU A 350 -9.87 12.85 14.99
C LEU A 350 -10.62 13.26 13.72
N GLY A 351 -11.95 13.37 13.80
CA GLY A 351 -12.79 13.68 12.65
C GLY A 351 -12.52 15.06 12.07
N GLU A 352 -12.30 16.08 12.89
CA GLU A 352 -11.91 17.43 12.44
C GLU A 352 -10.52 17.44 11.78
N TRP A 353 -9.54 16.74 12.35
CA TRP A 353 -8.23 16.56 11.73
C TRP A 353 -8.36 15.88 10.35
N VAL A 354 -9.12 14.79 10.28
CA VAL A 354 -9.32 14.07 9.01
C VAL A 354 -10.07 14.93 8.00
N ALA A 355 -11.17 15.58 8.39
CA ALA A 355 -11.98 16.43 7.51
C ALA A 355 -11.15 17.58 6.93
N HIS A 356 -10.45 18.34 7.77
CA HIS A 356 -9.82 19.59 7.35
C HIS A 356 -8.39 19.44 6.83
N LYS A 357 -7.65 18.42 7.28
CA LYS A 357 -6.23 18.26 6.94
C LYS A 357 -5.95 17.08 6.04
N VAL A 358 -6.54 15.92 6.33
CA VAL A 358 -6.30 14.69 5.56
C VAL A 358 -7.12 14.68 4.27
N LEU A 359 -8.43 14.85 4.36
CA LEU A 359 -9.35 14.87 3.21
C LEU A 359 -9.43 16.24 2.54
N LYS A 360 -9.17 17.32 3.30
CA LYS A 360 -9.29 18.72 2.86
C LYS A 360 -10.68 19.05 2.33
N LEU A 361 -11.71 18.64 3.06
CA LEU A 361 -13.10 18.85 2.68
C LEU A 361 -13.40 20.35 2.55
N PRO A 362 -14.18 20.77 1.54
CA PRO A 362 -14.58 22.16 1.33
C PRO A 362 -15.72 22.56 2.28
N VAL A 363 -15.53 22.38 3.58
CA VAL A 363 -16.51 22.70 4.64
C VAL A 363 -16.09 23.98 5.33
N GLU A 364 -17.00 24.96 5.42
CA GLU A 364 -16.74 26.21 6.14
C GLU A 364 -16.53 25.95 7.65
N PRO A 365 -15.65 26.72 8.32
CA PRO A 365 -15.45 26.61 9.76
C PRO A 365 -16.78 26.69 10.54
N GLY A 366 -17.00 25.72 11.44
CA GLY A 366 -18.19 25.64 12.28
C GLY A 366 -19.43 25.02 11.62
N LYS A 367 -19.36 24.63 10.35
CA LYS A 367 -20.39 23.83 9.68
C LYS A 367 -20.17 22.33 9.91
N SER A 368 -21.25 21.56 9.86
CA SER A 368 -21.21 20.10 10.02
C SER A 368 -20.32 19.46 8.96
N TRP A 369 -19.44 18.56 9.39
CA TRP A 369 -18.49 17.88 8.50
C TRP A 369 -18.68 16.36 8.48
N GLY A 370 -19.36 15.78 9.46
CA GLY A 370 -19.41 14.32 9.65
C GLY A 370 -19.99 13.58 8.46
N SER A 371 -21.06 14.12 7.86
CA SER A 371 -21.70 13.51 6.68
C SER A 371 -20.80 13.54 5.44
N GLU A 372 -20.20 14.70 5.15
CA GLU A 372 -19.34 14.84 3.97
C GLU A 372 -18.05 14.02 4.11
N LEU A 373 -17.52 13.89 5.34
CA LEU A 373 -16.39 12.99 5.61
C LEU A 373 -16.72 11.56 5.19
N VAL A 374 -17.84 11.00 5.66
CA VAL A 374 -18.22 9.61 5.33
C VAL A 374 -18.39 9.44 3.82
N LEU A 375 -19.10 10.37 3.16
CA LEU A 375 -19.36 10.30 1.72
C LEU A 375 -18.08 10.45 0.89
N GLU A 376 -17.15 11.32 1.28
CA GLU A 376 -15.88 11.46 0.57
C GLU A 376 -14.99 10.23 0.72
N VAL A 377 -14.90 9.66 1.94
CA VAL A 377 -14.19 8.39 2.15
C VAL A 377 -14.82 7.27 1.31
N ALA A 378 -16.15 7.26 1.18
CA ALA A 378 -16.88 6.31 0.35
C ALA A 378 -16.52 6.43 -1.13
N ARG A 379 -16.51 7.66 -1.70
CA ARG A 379 -16.16 7.92 -3.11
C ARG A 379 -14.73 7.46 -3.41
N ARG A 380 -13.76 7.81 -2.56
CA ARG A 380 -12.35 7.45 -2.76
C ARG A 380 -12.13 5.93 -2.73
N ASN A 381 -12.72 5.24 -1.75
CA ASN A 381 -12.61 3.79 -1.65
C ASN A 381 -13.36 3.06 -2.77
N ALA A 382 -14.48 3.61 -3.25
CA ALA A 382 -15.20 3.08 -4.41
C ALA A 382 -14.38 3.18 -5.71
N ALA A 383 -13.69 4.29 -5.92
CA ALA A 383 -12.77 4.46 -7.05
C ALA A 383 -11.57 3.50 -6.96
N MET A 384 -10.97 3.36 -5.78
CA MET A 384 -9.88 2.43 -5.52
C MET A 384 -10.27 0.97 -5.83
N VAL A 385 -11.40 0.49 -5.29
CA VAL A 385 -11.84 -0.90 -5.51
C VAL A 385 -12.29 -1.14 -6.95
N ALA A 386 -12.82 -0.13 -7.65
CA ALA A 386 -13.06 -0.23 -9.08
C ALA A 386 -11.76 -0.45 -9.87
N GLY A 387 -10.67 0.20 -9.46
CA GLY A 387 -9.31 -0.08 -9.94
C GLY A 387 -8.88 -1.52 -9.68
N TRP A 388 -9.10 -2.03 -8.46
CA TRP A 388 -8.79 -3.42 -8.11
C TRP A 388 -9.53 -4.42 -9.02
N GLN A 389 -10.83 -4.22 -9.21
CA GLN A 389 -11.62 -5.07 -10.10
C GLN A 389 -11.15 -4.95 -11.55
N ALA A 390 -11.01 -3.72 -12.06
CA ALA A 390 -10.63 -3.51 -13.46
C ALA A 390 -9.27 -4.09 -13.81
N TYR A 391 -8.32 -4.19 -12.85
CA TYR A 391 -6.98 -4.74 -13.04
C TYR A 391 -6.73 -6.08 -12.33
N GLY A 392 -7.77 -6.76 -11.85
CA GLY A 392 -7.63 -8.12 -11.30
C GLY A 392 -6.82 -8.18 -10.00
N PHE A 393 -6.71 -7.10 -9.23
CA PHE A 393 -6.02 -7.11 -7.95
C PHE A 393 -6.94 -7.64 -6.84
N MET A 394 -6.40 -8.50 -5.98
CA MET A 394 -7.07 -9.06 -4.81
C MET A 394 -6.26 -8.76 -3.55
N HIS A 395 -6.85 -8.03 -2.61
CA HIS A 395 -6.17 -7.61 -1.38
C HIS A 395 -6.01 -8.73 -0.35
N GLY A 396 -7.00 -9.62 -0.24
CA GLY A 396 -7.01 -10.78 0.66
C GLY A 396 -7.30 -10.51 2.14
N VAL A 397 -7.25 -9.26 2.62
CA VAL A 397 -7.53 -8.88 4.02
C VAL A 397 -8.15 -7.48 4.11
N ILE A 398 -9.42 -7.35 3.71
CA ILE A 398 -10.17 -6.07 3.75
C ILE A 398 -10.87 -5.91 5.11
N ASN A 399 -10.08 -6.01 6.18
CA ASN A 399 -10.54 -5.66 7.52
C ASN A 399 -10.68 -4.12 7.62
N THR A 400 -11.50 -3.63 8.54
CA THR A 400 -11.72 -2.17 8.67
C THR A 400 -10.48 -1.41 9.12
N ASP A 401 -9.54 -2.06 9.81
CA ASP A 401 -8.22 -1.52 10.11
C ASP A 401 -7.33 -1.40 8.85
N ASN A 402 -7.62 -2.09 7.75
CA ASN A 402 -6.87 -2.02 6.50
C ASN A 402 -7.54 -1.17 5.42
N VAL A 403 -8.53 -0.35 5.77
CA VAL A 403 -9.19 0.57 4.83
C VAL A 403 -8.78 2.00 5.15
N SER A 404 -7.99 2.60 4.26
CA SER A 404 -7.53 3.99 4.39
C SER A 404 -8.69 4.97 4.20
N VAL A 405 -8.72 6.04 5.01
CA VAL A 405 -9.68 7.13 4.81
C VAL A 405 -9.43 7.91 3.51
N LEU A 406 -8.20 7.85 2.99
CA LEU A 406 -7.84 8.47 1.71
C LEU A 406 -8.20 7.60 0.50
N GLY A 407 -8.73 6.38 0.71
CA GLY A 407 -8.94 5.41 -0.37
C GLY A 407 -7.65 4.91 -0.99
N LEU A 408 -6.58 4.78 -0.18
CA LEU A 408 -5.31 4.18 -0.59
C LEU A 408 -5.32 2.68 -0.32
N THR A 409 -4.81 1.90 -1.28
CA THR A 409 -4.39 0.52 -1.06
C THR A 409 -3.27 0.50 -0.02
N ILE A 410 -3.42 -0.27 1.06
CA ILE A 410 -2.51 -0.25 2.22
C ILE A 410 -2.41 -1.64 2.85
N ASP A 411 -1.26 -1.96 3.46
CA ASP A 411 -1.02 -3.23 4.16
C ASP A 411 -1.13 -4.48 3.26
N PHE A 412 -0.20 -4.54 2.31
CA PHE A 412 0.00 -5.65 1.39
C PHE A 412 0.48 -6.91 2.13
N GLY A 413 -0.46 -7.77 2.51
CA GLY A 413 -0.21 -9.08 3.10
C GLY A 413 -0.32 -10.21 2.07
N PRO A 414 -1.40 -11.00 2.07
CA PRO A 414 -1.64 -12.09 1.13
C PRO A 414 -2.34 -11.60 -0.15
N TYR A 415 -1.85 -10.50 -0.73
CA TYR A 415 -2.44 -10.02 -1.99
C TYR A 415 -2.07 -10.94 -3.15
N ALA A 416 -2.83 -10.86 -4.25
CA ALA A 416 -2.44 -11.42 -5.53
C ALA A 416 -3.01 -10.58 -6.67
N PHE A 417 -2.30 -10.55 -7.80
CA PHE A 417 -2.91 -10.21 -9.08
C PHE A 417 -3.50 -11.47 -9.71
N MET A 418 -4.64 -11.32 -10.39
CA MET A 418 -5.34 -12.40 -11.07
C MET A 418 -4.46 -12.97 -12.17
N ASP A 419 -4.14 -14.26 -12.08
CA ASP A 419 -3.52 -14.96 -13.19
C ASP A 419 -4.62 -15.34 -14.20
N VAL A 420 -5.19 -16.53 -14.03
CA VAL A 420 -6.36 -16.99 -14.77
C VAL A 420 -7.59 -16.36 -14.15
N PHE A 421 -8.49 -15.83 -14.98
CA PHE A 421 -9.70 -15.22 -14.46
C PHE A 421 -10.60 -16.24 -13.76
N ASP A 422 -10.83 -16.03 -12.48
CA ASP A 422 -11.78 -16.74 -11.64
C ASP A 422 -12.48 -15.72 -10.74
N SER A 423 -13.78 -15.54 -10.95
CA SER A 423 -14.57 -14.56 -10.19
C SER A 423 -14.60 -14.87 -8.69
N SER A 424 -14.39 -16.13 -8.32
CA SER A 424 -14.44 -16.63 -6.95
C SER A 424 -13.05 -16.86 -6.35
N HIS A 425 -11.98 -16.39 -7.01
CA HIS A 425 -10.61 -16.57 -6.54
C HIS A 425 -10.40 -16.00 -5.14
N ILE A 426 -9.74 -16.78 -4.28
CA ILE A 426 -9.35 -16.41 -2.92
C ILE A 426 -7.82 -16.41 -2.87
N CYS A 427 -7.21 -15.24 -2.67
CA CYS A 427 -5.75 -15.12 -2.61
C CYS A 427 -5.15 -15.40 -1.21
N ASN A 428 -5.99 -15.39 -0.17
CA ASN A 428 -5.57 -15.58 1.20
C ASN A 428 -5.92 -16.99 1.72
N HIS A 429 -4.89 -17.77 2.05
CA HIS A 429 -5.05 -19.13 2.59
C HIS A 429 -5.78 -19.22 3.94
N THR A 430 -5.87 -18.12 4.70
CA THR A 430 -6.64 -18.09 5.97
C THR A 430 -8.11 -17.70 5.78
N ASP A 431 -8.53 -17.32 4.57
CA ASP A 431 -9.91 -16.97 4.25
C ASP A 431 -10.69 -18.18 3.74
N GLU A 432 -10.89 -19.18 4.60
CA GLU A 432 -11.61 -20.41 4.26
C GLU A 432 -13.05 -20.16 3.76
N SER A 433 -13.66 -19.06 4.20
CA SER A 433 -15.03 -18.68 3.82
C SER A 433 -15.13 -17.89 2.51
N GLY A 434 -13.99 -17.48 1.93
CA GLY A 434 -13.95 -16.61 0.75
C GLY A 434 -14.56 -15.24 0.97
N ARG A 435 -14.51 -14.69 2.20
CA ARG A 435 -15.04 -13.38 2.55
C ARG A 435 -14.43 -12.26 1.71
N TYR A 436 -13.15 -12.38 1.38
CA TYR A 436 -12.35 -11.43 0.62
C TYR A 436 -12.05 -11.91 -0.81
N ALA A 437 -12.81 -12.88 -1.33
CA ALA A 437 -12.70 -13.33 -2.71
C ALA A 437 -12.87 -12.16 -3.70
N TYR A 438 -12.30 -12.29 -4.90
CA TYR A 438 -12.24 -11.23 -5.92
C TYR A 438 -13.57 -10.49 -6.10
N LYS A 439 -14.68 -11.22 -6.34
CA LYS A 439 -16.01 -10.63 -6.56
C LYS A 439 -16.63 -9.92 -5.36
N TYR A 440 -16.18 -10.22 -4.14
CA TYR A 440 -16.75 -9.64 -2.91
C TYR A 440 -15.99 -8.42 -2.40
N GLN A 441 -14.85 -8.06 -2.99
CA GLN A 441 -14.08 -6.89 -2.56
C GLN A 441 -14.92 -5.59 -2.54
N PRO A 442 -15.77 -5.28 -3.54
CA PRO A 442 -16.65 -4.10 -3.48
C PRO A 442 -17.63 -4.14 -2.29
N ASN A 443 -18.19 -5.32 -1.99
CA ASN A 443 -19.09 -5.50 -0.85
C ASN A 443 -18.36 -5.29 0.49
N MET A 444 -17.10 -5.69 0.59
CA MET A 444 -16.29 -5.50 1.80
C MET A 444 -15.88 -4.04 2.00
N ILE A 445 -15.72 -3.27 0.93
CA ILE A 445 -15.59 -1.81 1.02
C ILE A 445 -16.89 -1.19 1.56
N VAL A 446 -18.06 -1.56 1.04
CA VAL A 446 -19.35 -1.07 1.59
C VAL A 446 -19.46 -1.41 3.09
N TYR A 447 -19.10 -2.62 3.49
CA TYR A 447 -19.07 -3.02 4.89
C TYR A 447 -18.17 -2.11 5.74
N ALA A 448 -16.97 -1.80 5.26
CA ALA A 448 -16.03 -0.93 5.97
C ALA A 448 -16.53 0.52 6.07
N ILE A 449 -17.09 1.08 4.99
CA ILE A 449 -17.67 2.44 5.03
C ILE A 449 -18.86 2.50 6.00
N ARG A 450 -19.69 1.45 6.07
CA ARG A 450 -20.77 1.38 7.07
C ARG A 450 -20.22 1.33 8.51
N ALA A 451 -19.07 0.69 8.73
CA ALA A 451 -18.41 0.72 10.05
C ALA A 451 -17.92 2.14 10.41
N LEU A 452 -17.38 2.89 9.44
CA LEU A 452 -17.07 4.31 9.61
C LEU A 452 -18.33 5.13 9.93
N LEU A 453 -19.41 4.94 9.17
CA LEU A 453 -20.70 5.60 9.42
C LEU A 453 -21.20 5.30 10.84
N ASN A 454 -21.20 4.05 11.27
CA ASN A 454 -21.63 3.67 12.62
C ASN A 454 -20.79 4.37 13.71
N SER A 455 -19.48 4.49 13.49
CA SER A 455 -18.59 5.20 14.42
C SER A 455 -18.94 6.68 14.53
N LEU A 456 -19.30 7.34 13.42
CA LEU A 456 -19.63 8.77 13.36
C LEU A 456 -21.12 9.10 13.54
N ALA A 457 -22.01 8.11 13.52
CA ALA A 457 -23.45 8.30 13.51
C ALA A 457 -23.98 9.17 14.66
N PRO A 458 -23.59 8.99 15.94
CA PRO A 458 -24.04 9.89 16.99
C PRO A 458 -23.58 11.35 16.80
N LEU A 459 -22.38 11.57 16.27
CA LEU A 459 -21.90 12.92 15.95
C LEU A 459 -22.72 13.54 14.82
N ILE A 460 -22.99 12.79 13.75
CA ILE A 460 -23.80 13.25 12.61
C ILE A 460 -25.24 13.56 13.05
N GLY A 461 -25.82 12.73 13.92
CA GLY A 461 -27.14 12.98 14.50
C GLY A 461 -27.20 14.26 15.32
N ALA A 462 -26.16 14.52 16.12
CA ALA A 462 -26.00 15.76 16.89
C ALA A 462 -25.84 16.99 15.98
N GLU A 463 -24.95 16.94 14.98
CA GLU A 463 -24.77 18.02 13.99
C GLU A 463 -26.09 18.35 13.26
N ALA A 464 -26.88 17.32 12.92
CA ALA A 464 -28.18 17.48 12.29
C ALA A 464 -29.22 18.12 13.23
N GLU A 465 -29.16 17.85 14.54
CA GLU A 465 -30.00 18.54 15.54
C GLU A 465 -29.59 20.01 15.73
N LEU A 466 -28.29 20.30 15.64
CA LEU A 466 -27.74 21.66 15.71
C LEU A 466 -28.00 22.49 14.43
N GLY A 467 -28.73 21.96 13.46
CA GLY A 467 -29.05 22.65 12.20
C GLY A 467 -27.87 22.75 11.25
N GLY A 468 -27.04 21.70 11.14
CA GLY A 468 -25.89 21.65 10.23
C GLY A 468 -24.66 22.41 10.73
N LYS A 469 -24.55 22.58 12.05
CA LYS A 469 -23.36 23.11 12.72
C LYS A 469 -22.51 21.97 13.26
N ALA A 470 -21.19 22.15 13.24
CA ALA A 470 -20.28 21.22 13.88
C ALA A 470 -20.54 21.16 15.39
N VAL A 471 -20.35 19.98 15.97
CA VAL A 471 -20.38 19.81 17.43
C VAL A 471 -19.19 20.54 18.08
N SER A 472 -19.39 21.13 19.26
CA SER A 472 -18.32 21.80 20.01
C SER A 472 -17.52 20.82 20.86
N ALA A 473 -16.41 21.28 21.44
CA ALA A 473 -15.71 20.53 22.49
C ALA A 473 -16.68 20.16 23.63
N GLY A 474 -16.59 18.92 24.10
CA GLY A 474 -17.45 18.40 25.18
C GLY A 474 -18.90 18.10 24.77
N TRP A 475 -19.21 18.03 23.47
CA TRP A 475 -20.59 17.78 22.98
C TRP A 475 -21.25 16.49 23.47
N GLY A 476 -20.43 15.50 23.83
CA GLY A 476 -20.88 14.21 24.36
C GLY A 476 -20.78 14.12 25.89
N ASP A 477 -20.34 15.18 26.57
CA ASP A 477 -20.21 15.20 28.03
C ASP A 477 -21.60 15.32 28.66
N ASP A 478 -21.85 14.51 29.70
CA ASP A 478 -23.12 14.46 30.44
C ASP A 478 -24.37 14.20 29.58
N VAL A 479 -24.21 13.76 28.33
CA VAL A 479 -25.32 13.37 27.45
C VAL A 479 -25.84 11.98 27.87
N PRO A 480 -27.14 11.84 28.18
CA PRO A 480 -27.72 10.53 28.51
C PRO A 480 -27.57 9.53 27.37
N SER A 481 -27.36 8.25 27.70
CA SER A 481 -27.20 7.18 26.71
C SER A 481 -28.38 7.11 25.73
N GLU A 482 -29.60 7.38 26.20
CA GLU A 482 -30.80 7.39 25.35
C GLU A 482 -30.72 8.47 24.27
N LYS A 483 -30.11 9.62 24.57
CA LYS A 483 -29.93 10.71 23.61
C LYS A 483 -28.84 10.39 22.59
N ILE A 484 -27.76 9.74 23.03
CA ILE A 484 -26.72 9.21 22.12
C ILE A 484 -27.32 8.17 21.16
N GLU A 485 -28.19 7.27 21.66
CA GLU A 485 -28.90 6.29 20.83
C GLU A 485 -29.84 6.96 19.81
N GLU A 486 -30.57 7.99 20.23
CA GLU A 486 -31.41 8.80 19.33
C GLU A 486 -30.57 9.42 18.20
N TRP A 487 -29.46 10.08 18.55
CA TRP A 487 -28.55 10.65 17.55
C TRP A 487 -27.91 9.59 16.66
N THR A 488 -27.52 8.44 17.21
CA THR A 488 -26.95 7.33 16.44
C THR A 488 -27.95 6.84 15.39
N LYS A 489 -29.21 6.64 15.79
CA LYS A 489 -30.27 6.25 14.85
C LYS A 489 -30.47 7.33 13.77
N LYS A 490 -30.60 8.59 14.19
CA LYS A 490 -30.77 9.72 13.25
C LYS A 490 -29.62 9.83 12.25
N GLY A 491 -28.37 9.80 12.70
CA GLY A 491 -27.20 9.88 11.83
C GLY A 491 -27.07 8.69 10.88
N THR A 492 -27.44 7.50 11.35
CA THR A 492 -27.48 6.29 10.52
C THR A 492 -28.56 6.38 9.44
N ASP A 493 -29.78 6.73 9.81
CA ASP A 493 -30.93 6.83 8.90
C ASP A 493 -30.73 7.92 7.85
N LEU A 494 -29.98 8.99 8.17
CA LEU A 494 -29.65 10.07 7.22
C LEU A 494 -28.73 9.64 6.07
N LEU A 495 -27.84 8.67 6.30
CA LEU A 495 -26.74 8.39 5.36
C LEU A 495 -26.65 6.95 4.86
N ARG A 496 -27.29 5.98 5.53
CA ARG A 496 -27.10 4.56 5.20
C ARG A 496 -27.35 4.26 3.71
N ASP A 497 -28.50 4.67 3.20
CA ASP A 497 -28.88 4.39 1.80
C ASP A 497 -28.02 5.20 0.81
N GLU A 498 -27.66 6.43 1.18
CA GLU A 498 -26.82 7.29 0.33
C GLU A 498 -25.38 6.77 0.27
N VAL A 499 -24.83 6.24 1.37
CA VAL A 499 -23.50 5.57 1.38
C VAL A 499 -23.48 4.41 0.41
N ASP A 500 -24.46 3.50 0.48
CA ASP A 500 -24.51 2.34 -0.40
C ASP A 500 -24.61 2.78 -1.87
N LYS A 501 -25.49 3.74 -2.15
CA LYS A 501 -25.69 4.30 -3.48
C LYS A 501 -24.43 4.97 -4.02
N VAL A 502 -23.76 5.81 -3.22
CA VAL A 502 -22.53 6.51 -3.62
C VAL A 502 -21.43 5.51 -3.93
N VAL A 503 -21.23 4.48 -3.09
CA VAL A 503 -20.21 3.45 -3.35
C VAL A 503 -20.54 2.69 -4.64
N GLN A 504 -21.78 2.22 -4.79
CA GLN A 504 -22.20 1.46 -5.97
C GLN A 504 -22.08 2.28 -7.27
N GLN A 505 -22.58 3.51 -7.28
CA GLN A 505 -22.55 4.38 -8.46
C GLN A 505 -21.13 4.79 -8.83
N THR A 506 -20.32 5.17 -7.84
CA THR A 506 -18.92 5.56 -8.08
C THR A 506 -18.11 4.35 -8.58
N ALA A 507 -18.23 3.19 -7.92
CA ALA A 507 -17.51 2.00 -8.33
C ALA A 507 -17.92 1.53 -9.73
N ALA A 508 -19.22 1.51 -10.06
CA ALA A 508 -19.70 1.13 -11.38
C ALA A 508 -19.23 2.09 -12.48
N THR A 509 -19.26 3.40 -12.20
CA THR A 509 -18.80 4.44 -13.15
C THR A 509 -17.31 4.30 -13.43
N GLU A 510 -16.49 4.19 -12.38
CA GLU A 510 -15.04 4.04 -12.52
C GLU A 510 -14.64 2.70 -13.14
N TYR A 511 -15.29 1.60 -12.75
CA TYR A 511 -15.05 0.28 -13.33
C TYR A 511 -15.35 0.27 -14.83
N GLY A 512 -16.50 0.81 -15.22
CA GLY A 512 -16.86 0.94 -16.63
C GLY A 512 -15.90 1.84 -17.40
N ARG A 513 -15.45 2.96 -16.80
CA ARG A 513 -14.45 3.86 -17.41
C ARG A 513 -13.14 3.14 -17.67
N LEU A 514 -12.66 2.36 -16.69
CA LEU A 514 -11.42 1.60 -16.80
C LEU A 514 -11.54 0.47 -17.84
N LEU A 515 -12.63 -0.31 -17.84
CA LEU A 515 -12.82 -1.35 -18.85
C LEU A 515 -12.94 -0.80 -20.28
N ARG A 516 -13.63 0.33 -20.48
CA ARG A 516 -13.63 1.03 -21.78
C ARG A 516 -12.23 1.44 -22.19
N LYS A 517 -11.44 2.01 -21.28
CA LYS A 517 -10.02 2.36 -21.53
C LYS A 517 -9.23 1.11 -21.97
N ARG A 518 -9.39 -0.02 -21.27
CA ARG A 518 -8.74 -1.30 -21.57
C ARG A 518 -9.19 -1.92 -22.90
N LEU A 519 -10.39 -1.59 -23.38
CA LEU A 519 -10.94 -2.02 -24.67
C LEU A 519 -10.76 -0.97 -25.79
N GLY A 520 -10.04 0.13 -25.52
CA GLY A 520 -9.82 1.19 -26.51
C GLY A 520 -11.11 1.88 -26.94
N LEU A 521 -12.08 1.99 -26.02
CA LEU A 521 -13.36 2.65 -26.24
C LEU A 521 -13.37 4.06 -25.63
N ARG A 522 -13.92 5.05 -26.34
CA ARG A 522 -13.93 6.48 -25.97
C ARG A 522 -15.26 6.94 -25.37
N LEU A 523 -16.39 6.46 -25.88
CA LEU A 523 -17.71 6.87 -25.42
C LEU A 523 -18.25 5.93 -24.36
N GLN A 524 -19.01 6.48 -23.42
CA GLN A 524 -19.78 5.68 -22.48
C GLN A 524 -21.04 5.14 -23.16
N ASP A 525 -21.21 3.81 -23.15
CA ASP A 525 -22.43 3.14 -23.57
C ASP A 525 -22.89 2.19 -22.43
N PRO A 526 -24.10 2.38 -21.85
CA PRO A 526 -24.63 1.49 -20.83
C PRO A 526 -24.77 0.03 -21.30
N ALA A 527 -24.91 -0.22 -22.60
CA ALA A 527 -25.00 -1.58 -23.14
C ALA A 527 -23.69 -2.35 -23.00
N ASP A 528 -22.53 -1.67 -22.93
CA ASP A 528 -21.19 -2.26 -22.87
C ASP A 528 -21.07 -3.35 -21.78
N GLU A 529 -21.74 -3.15 -20.63
CA GLU A 529 -21.71 -4.13 -19.54
C GLU A 529 -22.29 -5.49 -19.96
N SER A 530 -23.45 -5.46 -20.62
CA SER A 530 -24.18 -6.65 -21.04
C SER A 530 -23.68 -7.26 -22.34
N THR A 531 -23.13 -6.44 -23.25
CA THR A 531 -22.75 -6.86 -24.59
C THR A 531 -21.27 -7.15 -24.75
N LEU A 532 -20.40 -6.55 -23.92
CA LEU A 532 -18.96 -6.69 -24.02
C LEU A 532 -18.31 -7.17 -22.74
N PHE A 533 -18.52 -6.47 -21.61
CA PHE A 533 -17.74 -6.73 -20.39
C PHE A 533 -18.06 -8.08 -19.76
N LYS A 534 -19.34 -8.35 -19.44
CA LYS A 534 -19.74 -9.64 -18.86
C LYS A 534 -19.44 -10.81 -19.82
N PRO A 535 -19.81 -10.74 -21.12
CA PRO A 535 -19.44 -11.81 -22.06
C PRO A 535 -17.94 -12.07 -22.17
N LEU A 536 -17.10 -11.03 -22.14
CA LEU A 536 -15.63 -11.19 -22.17
C LEU A 536 -15.12 -11.93 -20.93
N LEU A 537 -15.60 -11.55 -19.74
CA LEU A 537 -15.22 -12.21 -18.50
C LEU A 537 -15.69 -13.66 -18.46
N ASN A 538 -16.89 -13.95 -18.97
CA ASN A 538 -17.39 -15.32 -19.12
C ASN A 538 -16.48 -16.15 -20.03
N LEU A 539 -16.06 -15.62 -21.19
CA LEU A 539 -15.10 -16.29 -22.07
C LEU A 539 -13.78 -16.60 -21.36
N MET A 540 -13.28 -15.67 -20.54
CA MET A 540 -12.06 -15.91 -19.77
C MET A 540 -12.25 -17.00 -18.72
N GLU A 541 -13.39 -17.00 -18.00
CA GLU A 541 -13.69 -17.99 -16.96
C GLU A 541 -13.90 -19.39 -17.57
N GLU A 542 -14.74 -19.50 -18.61
CA GLU A 542 -15.08 -20.77 -19.29
C GLU A 542 -13.87 -21.45 -19.92
N HIS A 543 -12.91 -20.67 -20.44
CA HIS A 543 -11.72 -21.20 -21.10
C HIS A 543 -10.44 -21.08 -20.25
N SER A 544 -10.58 -20.70 -18.97
CA SER A 544 -9.46 -20.56 -18.03
C SER A 544 -8.32 -19.69 -18.59
N LEU A 545 -8.66 -18.54 -19.17
CA LEU A 545 -7.72 -17.65 -19.84
C LEU A 545 -7.02 -16.73 -18.83
N ASP A 546 -5.75 -16.41 -19.10
CA ASP A 546 -5.02 -15.37 -18.39
C ASP A 546 -5.72 -14.02 -18.55
N PHE A 547 -6.06 -13.42 -17.41
CA PHE A 547 -6.81 -12.18 -17.33
C PHE A 547 -6.08 -11.05 -18.08
N HIS A 548 -4.79 -10.87 -17.81
CA HIS A 548 -4.03 -9.74 -18.34
C HIS A 548 -3.63 -9.90 -19.81
N SER A 549 -3.15 -11.08 -20.20
CA SER A 549 -2.73 -11.38 -21.58
C SER A 549 -3.90 -11.34 -22.54
N THR A 550 -5.12 -11.68 -22.08
CA THR A 550 -6.33 -11.54 -22.92
C THR A 550 -6.54 -10.08 -23.30
N PHE A 551 -6.55 -9.15 -22.33
CA PHE A 551 -6.65 -7.72 -22.62
C PHE A 551 -5.45 -7.17 -23.42
N ARG A 552 -4.22 -7.59 -23.10
CA ARG A 552 -3.03 -7.15 -23.87
C ARG A 552 -3.12 -7.61 -25.33
N THR A 553 -3.52 -8.86 -25.58
CA THR A 553 -3.69 -9.43 -26.93
C THR A 553 -4.79 -8.69 -27.71
N LEU A 554 -5.89 -8.32 -27.06
CA LEU A 554 -6.97 -7.53 -27.68
C LEU A 554 -6.52 -6.15 -28.16
N SER A 555 -5.40 -5.61 -27.64
CA SER A 555 -4.81 -4.34 -28.12
C SER A 555 -4.43 -4.41 -29.60
N PHE A 556 -4.06 -5.60 -30.08
CA PHE A 556 -3.65 -5.84 -31.48
C PHE A 556 -4.81 -6.28 -32.38
N PHE A 557 -6.06 -6.25 -31.88
CA PHE A 557 -7.24 -6.57 -32.68
C PHE A 557 -7.61 -5.39 -33.59
N LYS A 558 -7.75 -5.67 -34.88
CA LYS A 558 -8.24 -4.71 -35.90
C LYS A 558 -9.56 -5.21 -36.49
N PRO A 559 -10.65 -4.40 -36.51
CA PRO A 559 -11.94 -4.80 -37.09
C PRO A 559 -11.84 -5.30 -38.54
N SER A 560 -10.86 -4.80 -39.30
CA SER A 560 -10.60 -5.21 -40.69
C SER A 560 -10.22 -6.69 -40.85
N ILE A 561 -9.78 -7.38 -39.79
CA ILE A 561 -9.48 -8.81 -39.80
C ILE A 561 -10.76 -9.64 -40.05
N LEU A 562 -11.92 -9.18 -39.53
CA LEU A 562 -13.23 -9.81 -39.75
C LEU A 562 -13.78 -9.49 -41.15
N ALA A 563 -13.62 -8.24 -41.62
CA ALA A 563 -14.15 -7.82 -42.92
C ALA A 563 -13.55 -8.59 -44.13
N LYS A 564 -12.36 -9.18 -43.98
CA LYS A 564 -11.72 -10.04 -44.99
C LYS A 564 -12.43 -11.39 -45.18
N GLU A 565 -13.32 -11.82 -44.27
CA GLU A 565 -14.16 -13.02 -44.46
C GLU A 565 -15.26 -12.80 -45.51
N SER A 566 -15.87 -11.61 -45.55
CA SER A 566 -17.04 -11.35 -46.41
C SER A 566 -16.74 -11.36 -47.92
N ARG A 567 -15.46 -11.37 -48.32
CA ARG A 567 -15.05 -11.32 -49.75
C ARG A 567 -14.42 -12.60 -50.31
N THR A 568 -14.10 -13.62 -49.49
CA THR A 568 -13.26 -14.75 -49.98
C THR A 568 -13.63 -16.18 -49.55
N SER A 569 -14.70 -16.46 -48.80
CA SER A 569 -15.03 -17.87 -48.48
C SER A 569 -16.52 -18.21 -48.62
N SER A 570 -16.83 -19.03 -49.63
CA SER A 570 -18.12 -19.72 -49.82
C SER A 570 -18.24 -21.02 -49.00
N HIS A 571 -17.24 -21.33 -48.18
CA HIS A 571 -17.18 -22.44 -47.22
C HIS A 571 -16.69 -21.85 -45.91
N GLY A 572 -17.46 -21.98 -44.83
CA GLY A 572 -17.37 -21.19 -43.59
C GLY A 572 -16.10 -21.33 -42.73
N ASP A 573 -14.91 -21.36 -43.33
CA ASP A 573 -13.63 -21.28 -42.64
C ASP A 573 -13.17 -19.83 -42.54
N SER A 574 -12.70 -19.47 -41.33
CA SER A 574 -12.18 -18.15 -40.98
C SER A 574 -10.81 -17.85 -41.60
N SER A 575 -10.45 -16.57 -41.77
CA SER A 575 -9.17 -16.20 -42.40
C SER A 575 -7.96 -16.68 -41.57
N PRO A 576 -6.82 -17.04 -42.20
CA PRO A 576 -5.62 -17.48 -41.46
C PRO A 576 -5.12 -16.45 -40.43
N ALA A 577 -5.33 -15.15 -40.69
CA ALA A 577 -4.99 -14.09 -39.76
C ALA A 577 -5.90 -14.08 -38.52
N LEU A 578 -7.21 -14.30 -38.71
CA LEU A 578 -8.18 -14.38 -37.62
C LEU A 578 -7.97 -15.64 -36.78
N GLN A 579 -7.75 -16.79 -37.41
CA GLN A 579 -7.40 -18.03 -36.73
C GLN A 579 -6.14 -17.88 -35.88
N LYS A 580 -5.09 -17.25 -36.43
CA LYS A 580 -3.86 -16.96 -35.69
C LYS A 580 -4.12 -16.01 -34.51
N PHE A 581 -5.01 -15.03 -34.66
CA PHE A 581 -5.37 -14.12 -33.58
C PHE A 581 -6.12 -14.82 -32.45
N ILE A 582 -7.15 -15.62 -32.77
CA ILE A 582 -7.91 -16.40 -31.78
C ILE A 582 -7.00 -17.44 -31.10
N SER A 583 -6.12 -18.10 -31.85
CA SER A 583 -5.13 -19.01 -31.27
C SER A 583 -4.23 -18.32 -30.24
N ARG A 584 -3.82 -17.06 -30.49
CA ARG A 584 -3.07 -16.26 -29.51
C ARG A 584 -3.89 -15.96 -28.24
N LEU A 585 -5.18 -15.66 -28.37
CA LEU A 585 -6.08 -15.45 -27.21
C LEU A 585 -6.23 -16.72 -26.36
N LEU A 586 -6.26 -17.90 -26.99
CA LEU A 586 -6.43 -19.19 -26.30
C LEU A 586 -5.12 -19.77 -25.76
N THR A 587 -3.95 -19.28 -26.22
CA THR A 587 -2.64 -19.81 -25.83
C THR A 587 -2.34 -19.65 -24.32
N PRO A 588 -2.50 -18.46 -23.70
CA PRO A 588 -2.24 -18.28 -22.28
C PRO A 588 -3.43 -18.77 -21.43
N SER A 589 -3.72 -20.08 -21.50
CA SER A 589 -4.72 -20.74 -20.65
C SER A 589 -4.04 -21.46 -19.48
N GLY A 590 -4.66 -21.42 -18.31
CA GLY A 590 -4.24 -22.22 -17.15
C GLY A 590 -4.54 -23.70 -17.28
N ALA A 591 -5.44 -24.07 -18.21
CA ALA A 591 -5.85 -25.44 -18.46
C ALA A 591 -6.07 -25.71 -19.96
N PRO A 592 -5.02 -25.58 -20.81
CA PRO A 592 -5.19 -25.62 -22.26
C PRO A 592 -5.71 -26.97 -22.75
N GLU A 593 -5.34 -28.08 -22.09
CA GLU A 593 -5.93 -29.40 -22.34
C GLU A 593 -7.45 -29.52 -22.04
N ARG A 594 -8.06 -28.55 -21.36
CA ARG A 594 -9.52 -28.49 -21.13
C ARG A 594 -10.25 -27.59 -22.12
N VAL A 595 -9.53 -26.87 -22.98
CA VAL A 595 -10.13 -25.94 -23.93
C VAL A 595 -10.66 -26.71 -25.14
N ASP A 596 -11.98 -26.70 -25.34
CA ASP A 596 -12.57 -27.08 -26.62
C ASP A 596 -12.29 -25.96 -27.63
N HIS A 597 -11.25 -26.13 -28.43
CA HIS A 597 -10.82 -25.12 -29.41
C HIS A 597 -11.91 -24.76 -30.42
N GLY A 598 -12.80 -25.69 -30.79
CA GLY A 598 -13.88 -25.42 -31.74
C GLY A 598 -14.97 -24.54 -31.13
N ALA A 599 -15.45 -24.93 -29.95
CA ALA A 599 -16.45 -24.16 -29.21
C ALA A 599 -15.90 -22.78 -28.81
N ALA A 600 -14.67 -22.73 -28.29
CA ALA A 600 -14.01 -21.49 -27.89
C ALA A 600 -13.80 -20.55 -29.08
N THR A 601 -13.38 -21.07 -30.24
CA THR A 601 -13.25 -20.25 -31.46
C THR A 601 -14.59 -19.65 -31.88
N THR A 602 -15.67 -20.43 -31.81
CA THR A 602 -17.02 -19.95 -32.15
C THR A 602 -17.45 -18.82 -31.21
N ALA A 603 -17.28 -18.99 -29.90
CA ALA A 603 -17.66 -18.00 -28.91
C ALA A 603 -16.82 -16.70 -29.03
N TRP A 604 -15.52 -16.83 -29.33
CA TRP A 604 -14.66 -15.67 -29.62
C TRP A 604 -15.07 -14.93 -30.89
N LEU A 605 -15.46 -15.63 -31.96
CA LEU A 605 -15.93 -14.98 -33.19
C LEU A 605 -17.18 -14.13 -32.93
N GLU A 606 -18.15 -14.67 -32.20
CA GLU A 606 -19.37 -13.94 -31.82
C GLU A 606 -19.04 -12.68 -31.01
N TRP A 607 -18.19 -12.81 -29.99
CA TRP A 607 -17.80 -11.67 -29.16
C TRP A 607 -16.99 -10.62 -29.96
N LEU A 608 -16.06 -11.04 -30.80
CA LEU A 608 -15.24 -10.15 -31.62
C LEU A 608 -16.08 -9.38 -32.65
N ASP A 609 -17.15 -9.97 -33.17
CA ASP A 609 -18.10 -9.27 -34.06
C ASP A 609 -18.79 -8.12 -33.32
N HIS A 610 -19.34 -8.38 -32.13
CA HIS A 610 -19.95 -7.36 -31.29
C HIS A 610 -18.96 -6.25 -30.92
N TYR A 611 -17.74 -6.62 -30.58
CA TYR A 611 -16.67 -5.68 -30.27
C TYR A 611 -16.26 -4.83 -31.47
N ALA A 612 -16.12 -5.44 -32.66
CA ALA A 612 -15.82 -4.73 -33.90
C ALA A 612 -16.92 -3.72 -34.27
N GLN A 613 -18.20 -4.10 -34.13
CA GLN A 613 -19.32 -3.18 -34.33
C GLN A 613 -19.26 -2.00 -33.35
N ARG A 614 -18.94 -2.25 -32.07
CA ARG A 614 -18.79 -1.21 -31.06
C ARG A 614 -17.67 -0.22 -31.40
N ILE A 615 -16.52 -0.70 -31.85
CA ILE A 615 -15.38 0.12 -32.29
C ILE A 615 -15.77 0.97 -33.51
N GLN A 616 -16.46 0.37 -34.49
CA GLN A 616 -16.88 1.07 -35.71
C GLN A 616 -17.81 2.24 -35.42
N ARG A 617 -18.72 2.11 -34.45
CA ARG A 617 -19.67 3.17 -34.05
C ARG A 617 -19.01 4.45 -33.57
N GLU A 618 -17.80 4.37 -33.04
CA GLU A 618 -17.07 5.52 -32.47
C GLU A 618 -15.70 5.74 -33.11
N THR A 619 -15.46 5.19 -34.31
CA THR A 619 -14.25 5.47 -35.08
C THR A 619 -14.07 6.97 -35.33
N GLY A 620 -15.17 7.72 -35.45
CA GLY A 620 -15.15 9.18 -35.59
C GLY A 620 -14.66 9.95 -34.36
N GLU A 621 -14.60 9.32 -33.18
CA GLU A 621 -14.09 9.93 -31.94
C GLU A 621 -12.56 9.95 -31.87
N TRP A 622 -11.91 9.21 -32.76
CA TRP A 622 -10.46 9.26 -32.95
C TRP A 622 -10.12 10.39 -33.92
N THR A 623 -10.26 11.62 -33.45
CA THR A 623 -9.92 12.83 -34.21
C THR A 623 -8.40 13.03 -34.27
N GLU A 624 -7.92 13.72 -35.30
CA GLU A 624 -6.50 14.13 -35.43
C GLU A 624 -5.49 12.97 -35.51
N VAL A 625 -5.93 11.77 -35.93
CA VAL A 625 -5.04 10.63 -36.19
C VAL A 625 -5.19 10.13 -37.63
N GLU A 626 -4.07 9.75 -38.26
CA GLU A 626 -4.06 9.22 -39.63
C GLU A 626 -4.51 7.76 -39.69
N ASP A 627 -4.12 6.96 -38.70
CA ASP A 627 -4.47 5.55 -38.57
C ASP A 627 -5.15 5.32 -37.20
N VAL A 628 -6.48 5.20 -37.23
CA VAL A 628 -7.30 4.97 -36.03
C VAL A 628 -6.96 3.64 -35.36
N ASP A 629 -6.66 2.58 -36.13
CA ASP A 629 -6.32 1.28 -35.57
C ASP A 629 -4.98 1.38 -34.81
N ALA A 630 -3.98 2.06 -35.39
CA ALA A 630 -2.69 2.27 -34.72
C ALA A 630 -2.80 3.15 -33.46
N ALA A 631 -3.58 4.23 -33.52
CA ALA A 631 -3.82 5.10 -32.38
C ALA A 631 -4.56 4.36 -31.24
N ARG A 632 -5.54 3.53 -31.59
CA ARG A 632 -6.27 2.68 -30.64
C ARG A 632 -5.38 1.61 -30.04
N GLU A 633 -4.57 0.92 -30.84
CA GLU A 633 -3.58 -0.05 -30.37
C GLU A 633 -2.64 0.58 -29.35
N ALA A 634 -2.05 1.74 -29.67
CA ALA A 634 -1.17 2.46 -28.75
C ALA A 634 -1.87 2.82 -27.42
N ALA A 635 -3.11 3.32 -27.49
CA ALA A 635 -3.90 3.65 -26.29
C ALA A 635 -4.23 2.41 -25.44
N MET A 636 -4.55 1.28 -26.08
CA MET A 636 -4.81 0.02 -25.38
C MET A 636 -3.53 -0.57 -24.77
N CYS A 637 -2.38 -0.48 -25.45
CA CYS A 637 -1.10 -0.87 -24.88
C CYS A 637 -0.74 -0.04 -23.64
N GLN A 638 -1.11 1.24 -23.60
CA GLN A 638 -0.95 2.11 -22.42
C GLN A 638 -2.05 1.93 -21.36
N ALA A 639 -3.03 1.06 -21.60
CA ALA A 639 -4.10 0.71 -20.65
C ALA A 639 -3.97 -0.72 -20.13
N ASN A 640 -3.37 -1.61 -20.91
CA ASN A 640 -3.26 -3.04 -20.65
C ASN A 640 -1.79 -3.40 -20.39
N PRO A 641 -1.41 -3.67 -19.13
CA PRO A 641 -0.03 -3.92 -18.78
C PRO A 641 0.50 -5.18 -19.46
N ARG A 642 1.75 -5.11 -19.92
CA ARG A 642 2.54 -6.24 -20.40
C ARG A 642 3.15 -7.02 -19.24
N PHE A 643 3.66 -6.31 -18.24
CA PHE A 643 4.21 -6.89 -17.03
C PHE A 643 3.23 -6.77 -15.86
N ILE A 644 3.03 -7.86 -15.13
CA ILE A 644 2.23 -7.92 -13.91
C ILE A 644 3.07 -8.57 -12.82
N LEU A 645 2.98 -8.04 -11.61
CA LEU A 645 3.66 -8.55 -10.44
C LEU A 645 2.96 -9.82 -9.92
N ARG A 646 3.11 -10.92 -10.66
CA ARG A 646 2.52 -12.23 -10.35
C ARG A 646 3.20 -12.88 -9.15
N GLN A 647 2.50 -13.81 -8.51
CA GLN A 647 3.00 -14.49 -7.31
C GLN A 647 4.30 -15.26 -7.58
N TRP A 648 4.39 -15.96 -8.71
CA TRP A 648 5.61 -16.71 -9.04
C TRP A 648 6.83 -15.78 -9.23
N VAL A 649 6.63 -14.57 -9.76
CA VAL A 649 7.68 -13.55 -9.90
C VAL A 649 8.16 -13.12 -8.52
N LEU A 650 7.23 -12.86 -7.60
CA LEU A 650 7.55 -12.51 -6.22
C LEU A 650 8.37 -13.61 -5.53
N GLU A 651 7.92 -14.86 -5.60
CA GLU A 651 8.65 -15.99 -5.00
C GLU A 651 10.06 -16.15 -5.57
N GLU A 652 10.22 -15.97 -6.89
CA GLU A 652 11.55 -16.06 -7.52
C GLU A 652 12.47 -14.93 -7.06
N VAL A 653 11.98 -13.68 -7.03
CA VAL A 653 12.77 -12.52 -6.57
C VAL A 653 13.17 -12.69 -5.12
N ILE A 654 12.21 -13.05 -4.26
CA ILE A 654 12.45 -13.28 -2.82
C ILE A 654 13.52 -14.34 -2.64
N LYS A 655 13.40 -15.48 -3.35
CA LYS A 655 14.38 -16.56 -3.28
C LYS A 655 15.77 -16.10 -3.70
N ARG A 656 15.89 -15.30 -4.78
CA ARG A 656 17.19 -14.78 -5.23
C ARG A 656 17.81 -13.86 -4.19
N VAL A 657 17.05 -12.92 -3.62
CA VAL A 657 17.54 -12.00 -2.57
C VAL A 657 17.92 -12.75 -1.29
N GLU A 658 17.18 -13.80 -0.91
CA GLU A 658 17.51 -14.65 0.24
C GLU A 658 18.80 -15.47 0.04
N GLN A 659 19.06 -15.93 -1.18
CA GLN A 659 20.20 -16.79 -1.51
C GLN A 659 21.50 -16.01 -1.68
N ASP A 660 21.45 -14.91 -2.41
CA ASP A 660 22.57 -14.01 -2.62
C ASP A 660 22.04 -12.59 -2.66
N SER A 661 22.35 -11.85 -1.60
CA SER A 661 21.85 -10.50 -1.49
C SER A 661 22.40 -9.62 -2.60
N ASP A 662 23.64 -9.79 -3.08
CA ASP A 662 24.28 -8.83 -4.00
C ASP A 662 23.71 -8.95 -5.42
N SER A 663 23.63 -10.16 -5.98
CA SER A 663 22.90 -10.37 -7.24
C SER A 663 21.39 -10.12 -7.09
N GLY A 664 20.82 -10.48 -5.93
CA GLY A 664 19.42 -10.32 -5.65
C GLY A 664 18.92 -8.88 -5.72
N LYS A 665 19.71 -7.88 -5.29
CA LYS A 665 19.31 -6.45 -5.36
C LYS A 665 19.11 -5.99 -6.80
N ARG A 666 19.92 -6.48 -7.74
CA ARG A 666 19.82 -6.12 -9.17
C ARG A 666 18.55 -6.69 -9.81
N VAL A 667 18.21 -7.93 -9.47
CA VAL A 667 16.94 -8.55 -9.88
C VAL A 667 15.75 -7.82 -9.26
N LEU A 668 15.82 -7.51 -7.97
CA LEU A 668 14.78 -6.74 -7.27
C LEU A 668 14.61 -5.36 -7.89
N ALA A 669 15.70 -4.66 -8.22
CA ALA A 669 15.68 -3.37 -8.89
C ALA A 669 15.08 -3.45 -10.29
N LYS A 670 15.35 -4.54 -11.04
CA LYS A 670 14.78 -4.73 -12.38
C LYS A 670 13.30 -5.05 -12.33
N VAL A 671 12.84 -5.87 -11.37
CA VAL A 671 11.42 -6.11 -11.16
C VAL A 671 10.71 -4.85 -10.68
N MET A 672 11.34 -4.02 -9.84
CA MET A 672 10.83 -2.70 -9.49
C MET A 672 10.69 -1.81 -10.73
N LEU A 673 11.69 -1.76 -11.61
CA LEU A 673 11.64 -1.00 -12.86
C LEU A 673 10.50 -1.47 -13.76
N MET A 674 10.32 -2.78 -13.93
CA MET A 674 9.23 -3.36 -14.72
C MET A 674 7.86 -3.07 -14.07
N ALA A 675 7.76 -3.17 -12.74
CA ALA A 675 6.54 -2.87 -11.99
C ALA A 675 6.13 -1.39 -12.10
N CYS A 676 7.11 -0.48 -12.12
CA CYS A 676 6.89 0.96 -12.31
C CYS A 676 6.56 1.34 -13.76
N ASN A 677 6.88 0.48 -14.73
CA ASN A 677 6.65 0.71 -16.16
C ASN A 677 5.94 -0.50 -16.78
N PRO A 678 4.75 -0.89 -16.29
CA PRO A 678 4.16 -2.19 -16.61
C PRO A 678 3.64 -2.27 -18.06
N TYR A 679 3.52 -1.15 -18.75
CA TYR A 679 2.96 -1.05 -20.12
C TYR A 679 4.01 -1.16 -21.23
N GLU A 680 5.30 -1.01 -20.89
CA GLU A 680 6.40 -1.09 -21.85
C GLU A 680 6.44 -2.45 -22.56
N PRO A 681 6.96 -2.52 -23.79
CA PRO A 681 7.01 -3.75 -24.59
C PRO A 681 8.13 -4.70 -24.11
N TRP A 682 8.13 -5.01 -22.82
CA TRP A 682 9.11 -5.87 -22.15
C TRP A 682 9.29 -7.21 -22.85
N GLY A 683 10.56 -7.64 -22.95
CA GLY A 683 10.93 -8.84 -23.68
C GLY A 683 10.71 -8.70 -25.19
N ALA A 684 10.94 -7.50 -25.74
CA ALA A 684 10.81 -7.19 -27.16
C ALA A 684 9.43 -7.56 -27.75
N GLU A 685 8.35 -7.18 -27.06
CA GLU A 685 6.99 -7.41 -27.56
C GLU A 685 6.79 -6.67 -28.89
N GLY A 686 6.37 -7.40 -29.93
CA GLY A 686 6.18 -6.85 -31.26
C GLY A 686 7.42 -6.84 -32.15
N ASP A 687 8.61 -7.19 -31.62
CA ASP A 687 9.78 -7.45 -32.46
C ASP A 687 9.57 -8.77 -33.26
N GLN A 688 9.97 -8.76 -34.52
CA GLN A 688 9.85 -9.92 -35.42
C GLN A 688 11.08 -10.84 -35.39
N LYS A 689 12.12 -10.47 -34.64
CA LYS A 689 13.31 -11.32 -34.47
C LYS A 689 12.96 -12.68 -33.86
N PRO A 690 13.62 -13.76 -34.31
CA PRO A 690 13.56 -15.06 -33.66
C PRO A 690 13.99 -14.97 -32.19
N ASP A 691 13.43 -15.84 -31.34
CA ASP A 691 13.73 -15.87 -29.91
C ASP A 691 15.22 -16.15 -29.63
N GLU A 692 15.91 -16.84 -30.54
CA GLU A 692 17.35 -17.10 -30.46
C GLU A 692 18.20 -15.83 -30.55
N GLU A 693 17.73 -14.79 -31.25
CA GLU A 693 18.43 -13.52 -31.45
C GLU A 693 18.24 -12.51 -30.31
N LEU A 694 17.35 -12.82 -29.34
CA LEU A 694 17.13 -11.97 -28.17
C LEU A 694 18.29 -12.08 -27.19
N SER A 695 18.61 -10.96 -26.53
CA SER A 695 19.53 -10.98 -25.41
C SER A 695 18.97 -11.79 -24.24
N ASP A 696 19.83 -12.25 -23.34
CA ASP A 696 19.39 -13.02 -22.16
C ASP A 696 18.48 -12.20 -21.24
N GLU A 697 18.70 -10.88 -21.17
CA GLU A 697 17.81 -9.94 -20.49
C GLU A 697 16.42 -9.93 -21.12
N GLN A 698 16.33 -9.79 -22.46
CA GLN A 698 15.04 -9.79 -23.17
C GLN A 698 14.30 -11.13 -23.04
N LYS A 699 15.02 -12.26 -23.07
CA LYS A 699 14.46 -13.59 -22.82
C LYS A 699 13.90 -13.69 -21.39
N ALA A 700 14.64 -13.19 -20.41
CA ALA A 700 14.21 -13.17 -19.01
C ALA A 700 12.99 -12.27 -18.80
N GLU A 701 13.00 -11.05 -19.33
CA GLU A 701 11.84 -10.13 -19.31
C GLU A 701 10.59 -10.78 -19.92
N ARG A 702 10.74 -11.46 -21.06
CA ARG A 702 9.65 -12.16 -21.73
C ARG A 702 9.08 -13.27 -20.85
N ARG A 703 9.94 -14.03 -20.14
CA ARG A 703 9.50 -15.03 -19.16
C ARG A 703 8.75 -14.40 -17.99
N TYR A 704 9.25 -13.27 -17.47
CA TYR A 704 8.62 -12.52 -16.37
C TYR A 704 7.25 -11.93 -16.74
N CYS A 705 6.97 -11.73 -18.03
CA CYS A 705 5.66 -11.33 -18.53
C CYS A 705 4.69 -12.51 -18.77
N SER A 706 5.11 -13.75 -18.53
CA SER A 706 4.31 -14.96 -18.77
C SER A 706 3.52 -15.41 -17.53
N LEU A 707 2.65 -16.40 -17.70
CA LEU A 707 1.94 -17.09 -16.61
C LEU A 707 2.86 -17.83 -15.64
N GLY A 708 4.13 -18.08 -16.01
CA GLY A 708 5.05 -18.89 -15.21
C GLY A 708 4.65 -20.37 -15.21
N GLU A 709 5.14 -21.09 -14.20
CA GLU A 709 4.82 -22.52 -14.03
C GLU A 709 3.38 -22.70 -13.54
N ARG A 710 2.67 -23.70 -14.10
CA ARG A 710 1.26 -23.96 -13.75
C ARG A 710 1.03 -24.32 -12.29
N THR A 711 2.03 -24.87 -11.63
CA THR A 711 2.03 -25.20 -10.19
C THR A 711 1.88 -23.97 -9.29
N MET A 712 2.18 -22.78 -9.81
CA MET A 712 2.08 -21.50 -9.11
C MET A 712 0.79 -20.74 -9.40
N LEU A 713 -0.06 -21.22 -10.32
CA LEU A 713 -1.32 -20.56 -10.64
C LEU A 713 -2.26 -20.60 -9.44
N GLY A 714 -2.72 -19.41 -9.03
CA GLY A 714 -3.58 -19.29 -7.85
C GLY A 714 -2.88 -19.59 -6.53
N PHE A 715 -1.55 -19.51 -6.49
CA PHE A 715 -0.78 -19.67 -5.27
C PHE A 715 -1.21 -18.65 -4.20
N GLN A 716 -1.63 -19.16 -3.05
CA GLN A 716 -2.00 -18.34 -1.90
C GLN A 716 -0.78 -18.11 -1.01
N CYS A 717 -0.31 -16.86 -0.95
CA CYS A 717 0.82 -16.54 -0.08
C CYS A 717 0.42 -16.64 1.41
N SER A 718 1.34 -17.12 2.24
CA SER A 718 1.16 -17.00 3.69
C SER A 718 1.27 -15.54 4.13
N CYS A 719 0.26 -15.10 4.88
CA CYS A 719 0.22 -13.87 5.65
C CYS A 719 1.32 -13.75 6.69
N SER A 720 2.11 -14.81 6.98
CA SER A 720 2.94 -14.88 8.18
C SER A 720 3.91 -13.72 8.27
N SER A 721 3.40 -12.70 8.91
CA SER A 721 3.94 -11.38 9.05
C SER A 721 4.41 -11.24 10.45
#